data_AF-A0A9D9GUC4-F1
#
_entry.id   AF-A0A9D9GUC4-F1
#
_cell.length_a   1.000
_cell.length_b   1.000
_cell.length_c   1.000
_cell.angle_alpha   90.00
_cell.angle_beta   90.00
_cell.angle_gamma   90.00
#
_symmetry.space_group_name_H-M   'P 1'
#
loop_
_entity.id
_entity.type
_entity.pdbx_description
1 polymer ?
#
loop_
_entity_poly.entity_id
_entity_poly.type
_entity_poly.pdbx_seq_one_letter_code
_entity_poly.pdbx_strand_id
1 'polypeptide(L)'
;MRKALFSVLAVALSALLLTTAQAAAPDDSAAPSADDALPMDAAAVSSLLIDRAAESATQAAQKMGFNLEPYLKGRSSLDFYELGPLNFWMQLNPANADEILRRYGLSATLLPSEKLNTLLTDGKARPLRYLSALLLVDSRHRAQVQLPLLMARAADGAQKVSAQPLLTLDTDGRSAFLNELRLKSNIIAANRAAGLEPVKKSAENSVEEQALRGPDAPESEHGALLISIPESAARAGASLLQQALPNDGMRFNLPALALRGMLQELVMYSHVDQEGFRQPASPFDRHLYARFADHFVAGDKFAALGQGCSLEAQYNCGLYFVGPEVSKVLKDAGRNSVFYIKDDLYGIPVLIEPGGLIKLKLRSTLLSNSGFVNYGNLTEVELALLQDLGLNLPRQSFYGRSIYADGGAAKKNEVQVNLNFSHFDPERKSYTKKPSLFPMAVGVHLYGSDNNVIYNGSASIGSDGALGVRIDGSKNLFTLPYKTTVSVSGAGSAALALSSGRDNLLNIAGTLRATGPDSSALVVARGSNVFSNYSERQGSYLLEGAGPVSLSSLPAELSGPAASRINISGSLEGRRSALFVARSSYVGDINLLSQARIKGDIAVLFEPTPSQRELMHEAGLNTEELELRLNLAASLQEALNFEEISREGDPKAQIKIEGQIYGPNLGLWQWGGTSDIEGSINARTLYLRRSVMRLNMMPGQKTEVKYLRLNRGSALDLLNGQVDTLQVTERAFVSAKSSLRVDVDADGALLDNLVFDRELAADTGRLILEPGVSYDTLKRLQANPKTFLTFLQNFVSSANEMLKDHSTYVSFPRHIWDIAGSYGREINCSARGCRIGSFVRDSGSEQDTEPWQYALSAGGFVVLLGGTWLYLNAGRLRRALRRLRDFLAR
;
A
#
# COMPACT_ATOMS: atom_id res chain seq x y z
N MET A 1 -23.78 -30.54 -35.46
CA MET A 1 -24.98 -30.30 -34.62
C MET A 1 -24.76 -30.56 -33.12
N ARG A 2 -24.34 -31.74 -32.63
CA ARG A 2 -24.21 -31.97 -31.16
C ARG A 2 -23.27 -31.02 -30.38
N LYS A 3 -22.23 -30.44 -31.00
CA LYS A 3 -21.38 -29.40 -30.36
C LYS A 3 -22.01 -27.99 -30.31
N ALA A 4 -23.00 -27.70 -31.17
CA ALA A 4 -23.73 -26.42 -31.14
C ALA A 4 -24.78 -26.41 -30.01
N LEU A 5 -25.39 -27.56 -29.71
CA LEU A 5 -26.43 -27.68 -28.68
C LEU A 5 -25.90 -27.41 -27.25
N PHE A 6 -24.64 -27.78 -26.97
CA PHE A 6 -24.00 -27.53 -25.66
C PHE A 6 -23.64 -26.05 -25.44
N SER A 7 -23.28 -25.33 -26.50
CA SER A 7 -22.92 -23.91 -26.40
C SER A 7 -24.14 -23.03 -26.10
N VAL A 8 -25.29 -23.36 -26.71
CA VAL A 8 -26.56 -22.66 -26.46
C VAL A 8 -27.11 -22.95 -25.06
N LEU A 9 -26.98 -24.19 -24.55
CA LEU A 9 -27.41 -24.52 -23.19
C LEU A 9 -26.56 -23.81 -22.11
N ALA A 10 -25.25 -23.67 -22.33
CA ALA A 10 -24.35 -23.00 -21.37
C ALA A 10 -24.62 -21.49 -21.25
N VAL A 11 -24.96 -20.82 -22.35
CA VAL A 11 -25.34 -19.40 -22.35
C VAL A 11 -26.72 -19.21 -21.70
N ALA A 12 -27.68 -20.11 -21.96
CA ALA A 12 -29.00 -20.07 -21.32
C ALA A 12 -28.94 -20.29 -19.80
N LEU A 13 -28.09 -21.22 -19.31
CA LEU A 13 -27.93 -21.46 -17.86
C LEU A 13 -27.24 -20.28 -17.16
N SER A 14 -26.32 -19.60 -17.84
CA SER A 14 -25.64 -18.41 -17.30
C SER A 14 -26.60 -17.23 -17.14
N ALA A 15 -27.55 -17.05 -18.06
CA ALA A 15 -28.60 -16.03 -17.97
C ALA A 15 -29.65 -16.31 -16.86
N LEU A 16 -29.92 -17.59 -16.56
CA LEU A 16 -30.87 -17.98 -15.51
C LEU A 16 -30.29 -17.85 -14.08
N LEU A 17 -28.96 -17.90 -13.95
CA LEU A 17 -28.26 -17.74 -12.67
C LEU A 17 -27.96 -16.28 -12.31
N LEU A 18 -27.90 -15.36 -13.29
CA LEU A 18 -27.86 -13.92 -12.99
C LEU A 18 -29.22 -13.34 -12.58
N THR A 19 -30.34 -13.97 -12.97
CA THR A 19 -31.70 -13.46 -12.70
C THR A 19 -32.30 -13.92 -11.37
N THR A 20 -31.62 -14.79 -10.62
CA THR A 20 -32.09 -15.31 -9.31
C THR A 20 -31.26 -14.83 -8.11
N ALA A 21 -30.11 -14.19 -8.34
CA ALA A 21 -29.32 -13.53 -7.28
C ALA A 21 -29.81 -12.10 -6.94
N GLN A 22 -30.82 -11.59 -7.66
CA GLN A 22 -31.34 -10.22 -7.54
C GLN A 22 -32.69 -10.14 -6.80
N ALA A 23 -33.10 -11.21 -6.11
CA ALA A 23 -34.36 -11.33 -5.38
C ALA A 23 -34.15 -11.72 -3.91
N ALA A 24 -33.25 -11.01 -3.21
CA ALA A 24 -33.06 -11.11 -1.75
C ALA A 24 -32.56 -9.79 -1.12
N ALA A 25 -32.74 -8.65 -1.81
CA ALA A 25 -32.64 -7.33 -1.20
C ALA A 25 -34.06 -6.87 -0.85
N PRO A 26 -34.33 -6.38 0.39
CA PRO A 26 -35.57 -5.67 0.65
C PRO A 26 -35.55 -4.32 -0.09
N ASP A 27 -36.72 -3.88 -0.56
CA ASP A 27 -36.88 -2.63 -1.32
C ASP A 27 -36.43 -1.39 -0.52
N ASP A 28 -35.53 -0.60 -1.11
CA ASP A 28 -35.32 0.80 -0.73
C ASP A 28 -36.49 1.65 -1.21
N SER A 29 -37.57 1.67 -0.44
CA SER A 29 -38.55 2.75 -0.48
C SER A 29 -38.90 3.18 0.95
N ALA A 30 -38.59 4.44 1.26
CA ALA A 30 -38.73 5.09 2.57
C ALA A 30 -37.81 4.57 3.71
N ALA A 31 -36.52 4.93 3.65
CA ALA A 31 -35.75 5.23 4.86
C ALA A 31 -36.00 6.70 5.28
N PRO A 32 -36.24 7.00 6.57
CA PRO A 32 -36.65 8.34 7.02
C PRO A 32 -35.50 9.36 7.04
N SER A 33 -35.87 10.64 7.15
CA SER A 33 -34.95 11.76 7.40
C SER A 33 -34.17 11.60 8.70
N ALA A 34 -32.98 12.20 8.76
CA ALA A 34 -31.93 11.93 9.76
C ALA A 34 -32.19 12.45 11.19
N ASP A 35 -33.44 12.75 11.58
CA ASP A 35 -33.79 13.37 12.88
C ASP A 35 -34.47 12.42 13.90
N ASP A 36 -34.90 11.21 13.51
CA ASP A 36 -35.69 10.29 14.38
C ASP A 36 -34.97 8.98 14.80
N ALA A 37 -33.64 8.88 14.65
CA ALA A 37 -32.87 7.71 15.06
C ALA A 37 -32.52 7.74 16.56
N LEU A 38 -33.39 7.17 17.41
CA LEU A 38 -33.10 6.91 18.82
C LEU A 38 -31.83 6.04 19.00
N PRO A 39 -31.04 6.24 20.07
CA PRO A 39 -29.78 5.53 20.26
C PRO A 39 -30.01 4.03 20.51
N MET A 40 -29.52 3.19 19.59
CA MET A 40 -29.50 1.73 19.82
C MET A 40 -28.46 1.37 20.88
N ASP A 41 -28.90 0.59 21.86
CA ASP A 41 -28.06 0.08 22.95
C ASP A 41 -26.87 -0.76 22.42
N ALA A 42 -25.66 -0.45 22.90
CA ALA A 42 -24.44 -1.16 22.56
C ALA A 42 -24.53 -2.67 22.86
N ALA A 43 -25.33 -3.07 23.86
CA ALA A 43 -25.58 -4.48 24.17
C ALA A 43 -26.25 -5.24 23.00
N ALA A 44 -27.19 -4.59 22.29
CA ALA A 44 -27.90 -5.20 21.14
C ALA A 44 -27.01 -5.31 19.89
N VAL A 45 -26.07 -4.38 19.72
CA VAL A 45 -25.06 -4.45 18.66
C VAL A 45 -24.06 -5.58 18.94
N SER A 46 -23.63 -5.73 20.21
CA SER A 46 -22.77 -6.84 20.62
C SER A 46 -23.43 -8.22 20.42
N SER A 47 -24.71 -8.41 20.78
CA SER A 47 -25.37 -9.71 20.56
C SER A 47 -25.46 -10.08 19.08
N LEU A 48 -25.82 -9.13 18.21
CA LEU A 48 -25.94 -9.36 16.77
C LEU A 48 -24.60 -9.71 16.09
N LEU A 49 -23.49 -9.15 16.60
CA LEU A 49 -22.13 -9.47 16.15
C LEU A 49 -21.66 -10.85 16.63
N ILE A 50 -22.05 -11.25 17.85
CA ILE A 50 -21.74 -12.57 18.43
C ILE A 50 -22.47 -13.69 17.66
N ASP A 51 -23.75 -13.51 17.37
CA ASP A 51 -24.54 -14.49 16.61
C ASP A 51 -23.95 -14.73 15.21
N ARG A 52 -23.58 -13.67 14.48
CA ARG A 52 -22.93 -13.79 13.15
C ARG A 52 -21.53 -14.41 13.21
N ALA A 53 -20.79 -14.23 14.31
CA ALA A 53 -19.50 -14.88 14.52
C ALA A 53 -19.66 -16.39 14.79
N ALA A 54 -20.63 -16.76 15.63
CA ALA A 54 -21.00 -18.15 15.91
C ALA A 54 -21.52 -18.86 14.65
N GLU A 55 -22.35 -18.18 13.85
CA GLU A 55 -22.88 -18.71 12.58
C GLU A 55 -21.77 -18.91 11.55
N SER A 56 -20.84 -17.95 11.41
CA SER A 56 -19.66 -18.09 10.54
C SER A 56 -18.74 -19.24 10.97
N ALA A 57 -18.49 -19.40 12.27
CA ALA A 57 -17.70 -20.50 12.82
C ALA A 57 -18.40 -21.86 12.60
N THR A 58 -19.73 -21.91 12.76
CA THR A 58 -20.54 -23.10 12.54
C THR A 58 -20.55 -23.50 11.06
N GLN A 59 -20.70 -22.55 10.13
CA GLN A 59 -20.61 -22.83 8.69
C GLN A 59 -19.20 -23.28 8.26
N ALA A 60 -18.15 -22.75 8.87
CA ALA A 60 -16.78 -23.21 8.63
C ALA A 60 -16.57 -24.65 9.15
N ALA A 61 -17.05 -24.96 10.35
CA ALA A 61 -16.99 -26.30 10.94
C ALA A 61 -17.83 -27.33 10.16
N GLN A 62 -19.03 -26.96 9.70
CA GLN A 62 -19.88 -27.82 8.87
C GLN A 62 -19.23 -28.11 7.50
N LYS A 63 -18.56 -27.13 6.88
CA LYS A 63 -17.74 -27.34 5.66
C LYS A 63 -16.53 -28.26 5.90
N MET A 64 -16.12 -28.44 7.16
CA MET A 64 -15.09 -29.39 7.59
C MET A 64 -15.66 -30.70 8.18
N GLY A 65 -16.98 -30.88 8.18
CA GLY A 65 -17.66 -32.12 8.60
C GLY A 65 -18.03 -32.22 10.09
N PHE A 66 -17.98 -31.12 10.86
CA PHE A 66 -18.28 -31.11 12.29
C PHE A 66 -19.61 -30.40 12.61
N ASN A 67 -20.35 -30.88 13.62
CA ASN A 67 -21.52 -30.20 14.18
C ASN A 67 -21.20 -29.65 15.59
N LEU A 68 -21.34 -28.33 15.77
CA LEU A 68 -21.00 -27.62 17.01
C LEU A 68 -22.21 -27.14 17.82
N GLU A 69 -23.45 -27.29 17.33
CA GLU A 69 -24.67 -26.85 18.04
C GLU A 69 -24.77 -27.31 19.52
N PRO A 70 -24.37 -28.54 19.90
CA PRO A 70 -24.49 -28.98 21.30
C PRO A 70 -23.59 -28.23 22.29
N TYR A 71 -22.51 -27.59 21.81
CA TYR A 71 -21.43 -27.07 22.65
C TYR A 71 -21.54 -25.56 22.92
N LEU A 72 -22.32 -24.83 22.12
CA LEU A 72 -22.49 -23.38 22.23
C LEU A 72 -23.70 -22.98 23.08
N LYS A 73 -24.54 -23.94 23.49
CA LYS A 73 -25.81 -23.67 24.18
C LYS A 73 -25.59 -23.43 25.68
N GLY A 74 -25.55 -22.16 26.08
CA GLY A 74 -25.65 -21.74 27.50
C GLY A 74 -24.39 -21.21 28.19
N ARG A 75 -23.39 -20.69 27.45
CA ARG A 75 -22.24 -19.97 28.03
C ARG A 75 -22.32 -18.47 27.73
N SER A 76 -21.81 -17.64 28.64
CA SER A 76 -21.94 -16.17 28.62
C SER A 76 -20.72 -15.45 28.06
N SER A 77 -20.90 -14.18 27.68
CA SER A 77 -19.98 -13.40 26.83
C SER A 77 -18.63 -12.99 27.43
N LEU A 78 -18.41 -13.07 28.74
CA LEU A 78 -17.14 -12.65 29.36
C LEU A 78 -15.96 -13.60 29.05
N ASP A 79 -16.21 -14.91 28.98
CA ASP A 79 -15.16 -15.94 28.85
C ASP A 79 -14.28 -15.78 27.58
N PHE A 80 -14.79 -15.09 26.56
CA PHE A 80 -14.11 -14.91 25.28
C PHE A 80 -13.08 -13.77 25.28
N TYR A 81 -13.20 -12.80 26.19
CA TYR A 81 -12.32 -11.64 26.27
C TYR A 81 -11.07 -11.89 27.13
N GLU A 82 -11.19 -12.64 28.24
CA GLU A 82 -10.07 -12.86 29.16
C GLU A 82 -9.12 -14.00 28.75
N LEU A 83 -9.62 -15.04 28.08
CA LEU A 83 -8.83 -16.26 27.82
C LEU A 83 -8.02 -16.21 26.51
N GLY A 84 -8.46 -15.41 25.54
CA GLY A 84 -7.92 -15.41 24.18
C GLY A 84 -8.29 -16.66 23.37
N PRO A 85 -8.31 -16.57 22.02
CA PRO A 85 -8.90 -17.59 21.17
C PRO A 85 -8.19 -18.96 21.21
N LEU A 86 -6.91 -18.99 21.61
CA LEU A 86 -6.12 -20.23 21.65
C LEU A 86 -6.41 -21.08 22.90
N ASN A 87 -6.59 -20.46 24.07
CA ASN A 87 -6.95 -21.17 25.30
C ASN A 87 -8.38 -21.69 25.25
N PHE A 88 -9.31 -20.89 24.68
CA PHE A 88 -10.70 -21.30 24.46
C PHE A 88 -10.78 -22.57 23.59
N TRP A 89 -9.91 -22.69 22.58
CA TRP A 89 -9.85 -23.87 21.71
C TRP A 89 -9.26 -25.11 22.42
N MET A 90 -8.16 -24.94 23.18
CA MET A 90 -7.49 -26.06 23.85
C MET A 90 -8.32 -26.67 25.01
N GLN A 91 -9.19 -25.90 25.65
CA GLN A 91 -10.06 -26.42 26.72
C GLN A 91 -11.23 -27.29 26.20
N LEU A 92 -11.50 -27.34 24.89
CA LEU A 92 -12.72 -27.96 24.36
C LEU A 92 -12.62 -29.46 24.06
N ASN A 93 -11.45 -30.05 23.77
CA ASN A 93 -11.32 -31.52 23.67
C ASN A 93 -9.87 -32.06 23.62
N PRO A 94 -9.32 -32.64 24.71
CA PRO A 94 -7.98 -33.25 24.69
C PRO A 94 -7.93 -34.69 24.14
N ALA A 95 -9.07 -35.37 23.96
CA ALA A 95 -9.10 -36.83 23.72
C ALA A 95 -8.84 -37.26 22.25
N ASN A 96 -9.13 -36.41 21.25
CA ASN A 96 -9.18 -36.83 19.84
C ASN A 96 -7.95 -36.44 19.00
N ALA A 97 -6.90 -35.88 19.60
CA ALA A 97 -5.68 -35.49 18.88
C ALA A 97 -5.00 -36.69 18.18
N ASP A 98 -5.01 -37.87 18.80
CA ASP A 98 -4.31 -39.06 18.29
C ASP A 98 -4.97 -39.68 17.05
N GLU A 99 -6.30 -39.58 16.93
CA GLU A 99 -7.04 -40.06 15.75
C GLU A 99 -6.79 -39.16 14.53
N ILE A 100 -6.70 -37.84 14.74
CA ILE A 100 -6.40 -36.86 13.70
C ILE A 100 -5.00 -37.11 13.11
N LEU A 101 -3.98 -37.32 13.95
CA LEU A 101 -2.60 -37.57 13.50
C LEU A 101 -2.49 -38.82 12.61
N ARG A 102 -3.20 -39.91 12.96
CA ARG A 102 -3.22 -41.15 12.17
C ARG A 102 -3.94 -40.98 10.83
N ARG A 103 -5.02 -40.19 10.79
CA ARG A 103 -5.84 -39.98 9.58
C ARG A 103 -5.12 -39.21 8.47
N TYR A 104 -4.11 -38.41 8.83
CA TYR A 104 -3.27 -37.65 7.89
C TYR A 104 -1.87 -38.24 7.67
N GLY A 105 -1.64 -39.50 8.07
CA GLY A 105 -0.42 -40.25 7.69
C GLY A 105 0.88 -39.80 8.39
N LEU A 106 0.78 -39.13 9.54
CA LEU A 106 1.95 -38.70 10.31
C LEU A 106 2.44 -39.85 11.19
N SER A 107 3.74 -40.16 11.13
CA SER A 107 4.41 -41.11 12.01
C SER A 107 5.29 -40.38 13.02
N ALA A 108 4.88 -40.38 14.29
CA ALA A 108 5.75 -40.05 15.41
C ALA A 108 6.34 -41.36 15.96
N THR A 109 7.67 -41.44 16.08
CA THR A 109 8.33 -42.61 16.70
C THR A 109 8.21 -42.53 18.22
N LEU A 110 7.01 -42.80 18.73
CA LEU A 110 6.72 -42.89 20.16
C LEU A 110 7.11 -44.28 20.72
N LEU A 111 7.61 -44.30 21.95
CA LEU A 111 7.93 -45.52 22.67
C LEU A 111 6.67 -46.39 22.91
N PRO A 112 6.78 -47.72 22.96
CA PRO A 112 5.63 -48.61 23.16
C PRO A 112 4.82 -48.32 24.43
N SER A 113 3.49 -48.36 24.31
CA SER A 113 2.50 -47.94 25.30
C SER A 113 2.62 -48.62 26.68
N GLU A 114 3.14 -49.84 26.75
CA GLU A 114 3.29 -50.59 28.00
C GLU A 114 4.26 -49.92 29.00
N LYS A 115 5.25 -49.16 28.52
CA LYS A 115 6.14 -48.36 29.39
C LYS A 115 5.54 -47.02 29.83
N LEU A 116 4.46 -46.56 29.19
CA LEU A 116 3.83 -45.29 29.54
C LEU A 116 2.93 -45.43 30.78
N ASN A 117 2.18 -46.54 30.88
CA ASN A 117 1.29 -46.80 32.01
C ASN A 117 2.05 -46.99 33.34
N THR A 118 3.26 -47.55 33.32
CA THR A 118 4.10 -47.72 34.52
C THR A 118 4.69 -46.40 35.04
N LEU A 119 4.74 -45.34 34.22
CA LEU A 119 5.19 -44.00 34.62
C LEU A 119 4.07 -43.11 35.17
N LEU A 120 2.81 -43.52 35.04
CA LEU A 120 1.64 -42.75 35.48
C LEU A 120 1.06 -43.22 36.83
N THR A 121 1.40 -44.43 37.28
CA THR A 121 0.84 -45.01 38.53
C THR A 121 1.67 -44.75 39.78
N ASP A 122 2.98 -44.53 39.68
CA ASP A 122 3.81 -44.10 40.81
C ASP A 122 3.85 -42.56 40.88
N GLY A 123 3.29 -42.00 41.95
CA GLY A 123 2.97 -40.56 42.10
C GLY A 123 4.16 -39.59 42.19
N LYS A 124 5.00 -39.52 41.15
CA LYS A 124 6.17 -38.64 41.03
C LYS A 124 6.28 -37.99 39.64
N ALA A 125 5.27 -37.22 39.22
CA ALA A 125 5.37 -36.39 38.02
C ALA A 125 4.61 -35.05 38.09
N ARG A 126 5.36 -33.94 37.94
CA ARG A 126 4.93 -32.63 37.41
C ARG A 126 5.99 -32.26 36.34
N PRO A 127 5.72 -31.36 35.37
CA PRO A 127 4.50 -31.21 34.57
C PRO A 127 4.82 -31.15 33.05
N LEU A 128 4.06 -31.85 32.20
CA LEU A 128 4.14 -31.68 30.75
C LEU A 128 3.33 -30.45 30.30
N ARG A 129 4.01 -29.30 30.13
CA ARG A 129 3.45 -28.07 29.52
C ARG A 129 4.00 -27.73 28.14
N TYR A 130 4.80 -28.61 27.53
CA TYR A 130 5.45 -28.40 26.23
C TYR A 130 4.90 -29.34 25.15
N LEU A 131 3.66 -29.12 24.69
CA LEU A 131 3.13 -29.85 23.52
C LEU A 131 1.89 -29.19 22.88
N SER A 132 1.97 -27.91 22.54
CA SER A 132 0.92 -27.20 21.78
C SER A 132 1.44 -26.08 20.86
N ALA A 133 2.60 -26.31 20.23
CA ALA A 133 3.11 -25.48 19.14
C ALA A 133 3.57 -26.37 17.97
N LEU A 134 2.66 -26.69 17.05
CA LEU A 134 2.95 -27.46 15.85
C LEU A 134 2.26 -26.82 14.64
N LEU A 135 3.06 -26.09 13.85
CA LEU A 135 2.66 -25.54 12.56
C LEU A 135 2.43 -26.69 11.57
N LEU A 136 1.20 -26.83 11.08
CA LEU A 136 0.88 -27.75 9.98
C LEU A 136 1.37 -27.17 8.65
N VAL A 137 2.41 -27.78 8.07
CA VAL A 137 2.90 -27.49 6.72
C VAL A 137 3.17 -28.82 6.04
N ASP A 138 2.33 -29.21 5.08
CA ASP A 138 2.64 -30.35 4.21
C ASP A 138 3.65 -29.93 3.13
N SER A 139 4.65 -30.79 2.91
CA SER A 139 5.72 -30.60 1.95
C SER A 139 5.78 -31.77 0.96
N ARG A 140 4.78 -31.91 0.06
CA ARG A 140 4.90 -32.85 -1.08
C ARG A 140 4.06 -32.52 -2.34
N HIS A 141 4.72 -31.79 -3.26
CA HIS A 141 4.59 -31.88 -4.73
C HIS A 141 3.37 -31.27 -5.46
N ARG A 142 3.59 -30.99 -6.75
CA ARG A 142 2.71 -30.26 -7.70
C ARG A 142 1.69 -31.19 -8.37
N ALA A 143 0.45 -30.74 -8.62
CA ALA A 143 -0.24 -30.89 -9.92
C ALA A 143 -1.65 -30.23 -9.96
N GLN A 144 -2.11 -30.02 -11.19
CA GLN A 144 -3.30 -29.31 -11.67
C GLN A 144 -4.68 -30.01 -11.45
N VAL A 145 -5.72 -29.19 -11.28
CA VAL A 145 -7.04 -29.21 -12.00
C VAL A 145 -8.09 -30.34 -11.78
N GLN A 146 -9.36 -29.90 -11.73
CA GLN A 146 -10.67 -30.57 -11.98
C GLN A 146 -11.57 -31.15 -10.84
N LEU A 147 -12.86 -30.79 -10.96
CA LEU A 147 -14.10 -31.31 -10.33
C LEU A 147 -14.54 -32.66 -10.97
N PRO A 148 -15.66 -33.33 -10.56
CA PRO A 148 -16.25 -33.57 -9.23
C PRO A 148 -16.78 -35.04 -9.04
N LEU A 149 -17.50 -35.29 -7.92
CA LEU A 149 -18.53 -36.35 -7.71
C LEU A 149 -18.11 -37.85 -7.62
N LEU A 150 -18.44 -38.50 -6.47
CA LEU A 150 -19.06 -39.84 -6.42
C LEU A 150 -19.61 -40.16 -5.00
N MET A 151 -20.76 -40.83 -4.93
CA MET A 151 -21.44 -41.24 -3.68
C MET A 151 -21.15 -42.70 -3.30
N ALA A 152 -21.25 -43.01 -1.99
CA ALA A 152 -22.22 -43.98 -1.40
C ALA A 152 -21.66 -45.05 -0.41
N ARG A 153 -22.44 -45.24 0.68
CA ARG A 153 -22.51 -46.40 1.61
C ARG A 153 -21.30 -46.66 2.53
N ALA A 154 -21.46 -47.25 3.73
CA ALA A 154 -22.64 -47.86 4.38
C ALA A 154 -22.75 -47.47 5.88
N ALA A 155 -23.90 -47.79 6.50
CA ALA A 155 -24.16 -47.64 7.94
C ALA A 155 -24.02 -48.99 8.68
N ASP A 156 -23.74 -48.98 9.98
CA ASP A 156 -24.54 -49.62 11.04
C ASP A 156 -23.88 -49.53 12.44
N GLY A 157 -24.67 -49.68 13.51
CA GLY A 157 -24.17 -50.18 14.81
C GLY A 157 -24.38 -49.30 16.07
N ALA A 158 -25.28 -49.73 16.95
CA ALA A 158 -25.62 -49.20 18.29
C ALA A 158 -24.45 -49.25 19.32
N GLN A 159 -24.52 -48.77 20.59
CA GLN A 159 -25.64 -48.74 21.56
C GLN A 159 -25.37 -47.81 22.79
N LYS A 160 -26.33 -47.76 23.75
CA LYS A 160 -26.50 -46.81 24.89
C LYS A 160 -25.63 -47.07 26.14
N VAL A 161 -25.63 -46.09 27.08
CA VAL A 161 -25.55 -46.11 28.59
C VAL A 161 -24.58 -45.01 29.11
N SER A 162 -24.85 -44.16 30.14
CA SER A 162 -26.10 -43.79 30.87
C SER A 162 -26.01 -42.37 31.52
N ALA A 163 -26.49 -42.16 32.76
CA ALA A 163 -26.75 -40.86 33.41
C ALA A 163 -25.93 -40.58 34.72
N GLN A 164 -25.52 -39.31 34.91
CA GLN A 164 -25.64 -38.36 36.08
C GLN A 164 -25.51 -38.84 37.56
N PRO A 165 -25.20 -37.97 38.58
CA PRO A 165 -25.49 -36.52 38.64
C PRO A 165 -24.41 -35.56 39.24
N LEU A 166 -24.83 -34.29 39.42
CA LEU A 166 -24.10 -33.10 39.89
C LEU A 166 -23.41 -33.21 41.26
N LEU A 167 -22.40 -32.35 41.47
CA LEU A 167 -22.14 -31.71 42.76
C LEU A 167 -21.80 -30.22 42.53
N THR A 168 -22.27 -29.35 43.44
CA THR A 168 -22.38 -27.90 43.28
C THR A 168 -21.10 -27.12 43.56
N LEU A 169 -20.96 -25.96 42.91
CA LEU A 169 -19.94 -24.94 43.18
C LEU A 169 -20.19 -24.27 44.54
N ASP A 170 -19.11 -23.93 45.23
CA ASP A 170 -19.08 -22.92 46.29
C ASP A 170 -17.92 -21.93 46.03
N THR A 171 -18.07 -20.70 46.49
CA THR A 171 -17.30 -19.54 46.03
C THR A 171 -16.23 -19.11 47.02
N ASP A 172 -14.94 -19.29 46.69
CA ASP A 172 -13.84 -18.36 47.06
C ASP A 172 -12.47 -18.76 46.47
N GLY A 173 -12.14 -18.24 45.29
CA GLY A 173 -10.93 -18.63 44.53
C GLY A 173 -9.59 -18.06 45.03
N ARG A 174 -9.59 -17.12 45.99
CA ARG A 174 -8.38 -16.33 46.33
C ARG A 174 -7.44 -17.01 47.33
N SER A 175 -7.93 -17.98 48.10
CA SER A 175 -7.19 -18.61 49.21
C SER A 175 -6.34 -19.82 48.79
N ALA A 176 -6.72 -20.52 47.71
CA ALA A 176 -6.00 -21.71 47.24
C ALA A 176 -4.63 -21.37 46.60
N PHE A 177 -4.56 -20.25 45.86
CA PHE A 177 -3.38 -19.84 45.09
C PHE A 177 -2.16 -19.51 45.98
N LEU A 178 -2.38 -18.87 47.13
CA LEU A 178 -1.29 -18.49 48.05
C LEU A 178 -0.68 -19.69 48.80
N ASN A 179 -1.44 -20.77 48.99
CA ASN A 179 -0.91 -21.99 49.61
C ASN A 179 -0.07 -22.82 48.65
N GLU A 180 -0.33 -22.81 47.32
CA GLU A 180 0.50 -23.55 46.37
C GLU A 180 1.91 -22.92 46.17
N LEU A 181 2.04 -21.60 46.41
CA LEU A 181 3.33 -20.90 46.38
C LEU A 181 4.23 -21.27 47.57
N ARG A 182 3.67 -21.58 48.74
CA ARG A 182 4.46 -21.99 49.93
C ARG A 182 5.05 -23.39 49.83
N LEU A 183 4.56 -24.26 48.94
CA LEU A 183 5.07 -25.64 48.83
C LEU A 183 6.40 -25.77 48.09
N LYS A 184 6.82 -24.77 47.30
CA LYS A 184 7.97 -24.88 46.39
C LYS A 184 9.34 -24.70 47.02
N SER A 185 9.46 -24.07 48.20
CA SER A 185 10.76 -23.85 48.86
C SER A 185 11.34 -25.11 49.52
N ASN A 186 10.49 -26.01 50.04
CA ASN A 186 10.93 -27.14 50.85
C ASN A 186 11.49 -28.33 50.03
N ILE A 187 11.21 -28.40 48.73
CA ILE A 187 11.61 -29.54 47.88
C ILE A 187 13.08 -29.44 47.45
N ILE A 188 13.62 -28.22 47.30
CA ILE A 188 15.03 -28.00 46.91
C ILE A 188 15.98 -28.39 48.05
N ALA A 189 15.56 -28.23 49.31
CA ALA A 189 16.34 -28.65 50.48
C ALA A 189 16.49 -30.18 50.59
N ALA A 190 15.43 -30.93 50.23
CA ALA A 190 15.42 -32.39 50.33
C ALA A 190 16.38 -33.07 49.33
N ASN A 191 16.51 -32.55 48.12
CA ASN A 191 17.36 -33.16 47.09
C ASN A 191 18.87 -33.02 47.38
N ARG A 192 19.30 -31.97 48.09
CA ARG A 192 20.70 -31.85 48.56
C ARG A 192 21.06 -32.85 49.66
N ALA A 193 20.08 -33.36 50.41
CA ALA A 193 20.31 -34.37 51.45
C ALA A 193 20.46 -35.81 50.89
N ALA A 194 20.21 -36.03 49.59
CA ALA A 194 20.12 -37.36 48.98
C ALA A 194 21.36 -37.83 48.19
N GLY A 195 22.36 -36.96 47.96
CA GLY A 195 23.72 -37.39 47.56
C GLY A 195 23.88 -38.16 46.24
N LEU A 196 23.10 -37.86 45.20
CA LEU A 196 23.19 -38.54 43.90
C LEU A 196 24.03 -37.74 42.88
N GLU A 197 25.19 -38.28 42.46
CA GLU A 197 26.04 -37.72 41.40
C GLU A 197 25.70 -38.26 39.98
N PRO A 198 26.03 -37.54 38.89
CA PRO A 198 25.85 -38.00 37.51
C PRO A 198 27.08 -38.70 36.91
N VAL A 199 26.85 -39.71 36.07
CA VAL A 199 27.89 -40.56 35.45
C VAL A 199 28.36 -39.98 34.09
N LYS A 200 29.69 -39.94 33.86
CA LYS A 200 30.33 -39.57 32.57
C LYS A 200 30.60 -40.77 31.65
N LYS A 201 30.36 -40.59 30.33
CA LYS A 201 31.00 -41.23 29.14
C LYS A 201 30.15 -40.92 27.89
N SER A 202 30.63 -40.82 26.65
CA SER A 202 31.96 -40.51 26.08
C SER A 202 31.81 -40.38 24.55
N ALA A 203 32.31 -39.32 23.91
CA ALA A 203 32.49 -39.25 22.46
C ALA A 203 33.53 -38.18 22.09
N GLU A 204 34.75 -38.60 21.80
CA GLU A 204 35.80 -37.76 21.20
C GLU A 204 35.95 -38.09 19.72
N ASN A 205 36.21 -37.05 18.91
CA ASN A 205 36.90 -36.98 17.60
C ASN A 205 36.35 -35.74 16.84
N SER A 206 36.80 -34.51 17.10
CA SER A 206 38.08 -33.88 16.64
C SER A 206 37.99 -33.43 15.16
N VAL A 207 38.36 -32.23 14.67
CA VAL A 207 38.86 -30.92 15.18
C VAL A 207 38.25 -29.86 14.19
N GLU A 208 37.92 -28.59 14.49
CA GLU A 208 38.87 -27.45 14.49
C GLU A 208 38.11 -26.10 14.61
N GLU A 209 37.90 -25.57 15.83
CA GLU A 209 37.60 -24.13 16.04
C GLU A 209 37.90 -23.67 17.50
N GLN A 210 39.15 -23.79 17.94
CA GLN A 210 39.62 -23.24 19.23
C GLN A 210 40.70 -22.18 19.03
N ALA A 211 40.27 -20.94 18.76
CA ALA A 211 41.08 -19.74 18.98
C ALA A 211 40.17 -18.49 19.02
N LEU A 212 39.61 -18.17 20.20
CA LEU A 212 39.12 -16.84 20.67
C LEU A 212 38.12 -17.01 21.85
N ARG A 213 38.62 -17.42 23.02
CA ARG A 213 37.92 -17.25 24.31
C ARG A 213 38.92 -16.78 25.37
N GLY A 214 38.59 -15.68 26.05
CA GLY A 214 39.32 -15.21 27.23
C GLY A 214 38.98 -16.03 28.48
N PRO A 215 39.72 -15.86 29.59
CA PRO A 215 39.72 -16.85 30.68
C PRO A 215 38.48 -16.88 31.59
N ASP A 216 37.60 -15.87 31.53
CA ASP A 216 36.54 -15.64 32.53
C ASP A 216 35.11 -15.92 32.02
N ALA A 217 34.95 -16.82 31.05
CA ALA A 217 33.61 -17.26 30.60
C ALA A 217 33.12 -18.46 31.46
N PRO A 218 32.08 -18.32 32.30
CA PRO A 218 31.54 -19.45 33.05
C PRO A 218 30.94 -20.50 32.11
N GLU A 219 31.15 -21.79 32.42
CA GLU A 219 30.67 -22.91 31.63
C GLU A 219 29.13 -22.89 31.51
N SER A 220 28.64 -22.84 30.27
CA SER A 220 27.21 -22.78 29.97
C SER A 220 26.55 -24.17 30.00
N GLU A 221 26.56 -24.84 31.15
CA GLU A 221 25.73 -26.02 31.38
C GLU A 221 24.27 -25.62 31.65
N HIS A 222 23.53 -25.19 30.62
CA HIS A 222 22.05 -25.34 30.53
C HIS A 222 21.62 -25.13 29.07
N GLY A 223 20.88 -26.10 28.53
CA GLY A 223 20.57 -26.15 27.10
C GLY A 223 19.68 -25.01 26.63
N ALA A 224 20.22 -24.15 25.74
CA ALA A 224 19.39 -23.27 24.92
C ALA A 224 18.55 -24.16 23.97
N LEU A 225 17.22 -24.03 24.04
CA LEU A 225 16.34 -24.69 23.09
C LEU A 225 16.48 -23.98 21.74
N LEU A 226 17.33 -24.53 20.87
CA LEU A 226 17.67 -23.92 19.58
C LEU A 226 16.52 -24.16 18.59
N ILE A 227 15.49 -23.29 18.66
CA ILE A 227 14.33 -23.33 17.76
C ILE A 227 14.77 -22.81 16.38
N SER A 228 15.10 -23.74 15.49
CA SER A 228 15.23 -23.44 14.07
C SER A 228 13.83 -23.40 13.43
N ILE A 229 13.45 -22.26 12.88
CA ILE A 229 12.27 -22.18 12.00
C ILE A 229 12.80 -22.39 10.57
N PRO A 230 12.62 -23.57 9.96
CA PRO A 230 13.10 -23.80 8.60
C PRO A 230 12.40 -22.86 7.64
N GLU A 231 13.10 -22.43 6.58
CA GLU A 231 12.60 -21.47 5.60
C GLU A 231 11.25 -21.90 5.00
N SER A 232 11.00 -23.20 4.83
CA SER A 232 9.70 -23.74 4.41
C SER A 232 8.55 -23.40 5.37
N ALA A 233 8.76 -23.50 6.68
CA ALA A 233 7.76 -23.19 7.69
C ALA A 233 7.52 -21.67 7.80
N ALA A 234 8.58 -20.87 7.72
CA ALA A 234 8.46 -19.41 7.68
C ALA A 234 7.68 -18.94 6.44
N ARG A 235 7.98 -19.51 5.26
CA ARG A 235 7.24 -19.23 4.01
C ARG A 235 5.77 -19.64 4.11
N ALA A 236 5.46 -20.80 4.70
CA ALA A 236 4.08 -21.26 4.84
C ALA A 236 3.26 -20.37 5.80
N GLY A 237 3.80 -20.04 6.98
CA GLY A 237 3.15 -19.12 7.93
C GLY A 237 2.92 -17.74 7.32
N ALA A 238 3.91 -17.21 6.59
CA ALA A 238 3.80 -15.93 5.91
C ALA A 238 2.88 -15.97 4.67
N SER A 239 2.66 -17.12 4.03
CA SER A 239 1.69 -17.24 2.90
C SER A 239 0.21 -17.14 3.33
N LEU A 240 -0.08 -17.28 4.63
CA LEU A 240 -1.40 -16.98 5.19
C LEU A 240 -1.67 -15.46 5.27
N LEU A 241 -0.62 -14.64 5.13
CA LEU A 241 -0.67 -13.18 5.10
C LEU A 241 -0.53 -12.71 3.64
N GLN A 242 -1.63 -12.77 2.89
CA GLN A 242 -1.65 -12.58 1.43
C GLN A 242 -1.44 -11.12 0.96
N GLN A 243 -1.13 -10.18 1.86
CA GLN A 243 -1.05 -8.75 1.55
C GLN A 243 0.01 -8.02 2.37
N ALA A 244 0.68 -7.07 1.72
CA ALA A 244 1.75 -6.26 2.30
C ALA A 244 1.29 -5.27 3.38
N LEU A 245 0.09 -4.72 3.18
CA LEU A 245 -0.64 -3.90 4.13
C LEU A 245 -1.97 -4.61 4.42
N PRO A 246 -2.41 -4.72 5.68
CA PRO A 246 -3.69 -5.35 5.98
C PRO A 246 -4.85 -4.62 5.29
N ASN A 247 -5.67 -5.36 4.53
CA ASN A 247 -6.94 -4.91 3.92
C ASN A 247 -7.75 -3.97 4.83
N ASP A 248 -8.24 -2.85 4.28
CA ASP A 248 -9.22 -1.90 4.85
C ASP A 248 -10.50 -2.61 5.32
N GLY A 249 -10.44 -3.26 6.48
CA GLY A 249 -11.42 -4.25 6.92
C GLY A 249 -11.59 -4.31 8.43
N MET A 250 -12.82 -4.58 8.86
CA MET A 250 -13.21 -4.62 10.27
C MET A 250 -13.00 -6.00 10.92
N ARG A 251 -12.02 -6.78 10.43
CA ARG A 251 -11.71 -8.14 10.90
C ARG A 251 -10.31 -8.20 11.48
N PHE A 252 -10.15 -8.99 12.53
CA PHE A 252 -8.84 -9.31 13.10
C PHE A 252 -7.95 -10.04 12.10
N ASN A 253 -6.66 -9.69 12.05
CA ASN A 253 -5.66 -10.47 11.32
C ASN A 253 -5.18 -11.64 12.18
N LEU A 254 -5.97 -12.73 12.19
CA LEU A 254 -5.73 -13.91 13.04
C LEU A 254 -4.32 -14.52 12.88
N PRO A 255 -3.74 -14.67 11.66
CA PRO A 255 -2.35 -15.14 11.52
C PRO A 255 -1.32 -14.25 12.23
N ALA A 256 -1.44 -12.93 12.09
CA ALA A 256 -0.53 -11.99 12.76
C ALA A 256 -0.68 -12.04 14.29
N LEU A 257 -1.92 -12.10 14.79
CA LEU A 257 -2.19 -12.23 16.24
C LEU A 257 -1.68 -13.55 16.82
N ALA A 258 -1.82 -14.66 16.08
CA ALA A 258 -1.30 -15.95 16.49
C ALA A 258 0.24 -15.96 16.55
N LEU A 259 0.92 -15.36 15.56
CA LEU A 259 2.37 -15.18 15.57
C LEU A 259 2.83 -14.32 16.75
N ARG A 260 2.15 -13.19 17.00
CA ARG A 260 2.42 -12.31 18.14
C ARG A 260 2.30 -13.06 19.48
N GLY A 261 1.17 -13.72 19.72
CA GLY A 261 0.94 -14.47 20.96
C GLY A 261 1.95 -15.58 21.18
N MET A 262 2.28 -16.36 20.13
CA MET A 262 3.28 -17.41 20.20
C MET A 262 4.68 -16.89 20.62
N LEU A 263 5.09 -15.73 20.10
CA LEU A 263 6.38 -15.12 20.45
C LEU A 263 6.39 -14.56 21.89
N GLN A 264 5.27 -13.97 22.33
CA GLN A 264 5.12 -13.47 23.69
C GLN A 264 5.18 -14.60 24.73
N GLU A 265 4.54 -15.75 24.48
CA GLU A 265 4.56 -16.90 25.39
C GLU A 265 5.89 -17.68 25.37
N LEU A 266 6.54 -17.83 24.21
CA LEU A 266 7.73 -18.70 24.10
C LEU A 266 9.05 -18.03 24.47
N VAL A 267 9.24 -16.74 24.14
CA VAL A 267 10.58 -16.11 24.22
C VAL A 267 10.58 -14.65 24.71
N MET A 268 9.45 -13.94 24.68
CA MET A 268 9.38 -12.54 25.12
C MET A 268 8.68 -12.39 26.48
N TYR A 269 9.25 -13.03 27.50
CA TYR A 269 8.80 -12.94 28.89
C TYR A 269 9.95 -12.57 29.85
N SER A 270 9.61 -11.86 30.92
CA SER A 270 10.50 -11.47 32.01
C SER A 270 10.16 -12.21 33.30
N HIS A 271 11.16 -12.59 34.09
CA HIS A 271 10.95 -13.15 35.43
C HIS A 271 10.76 -12.08 36.50
N VAL A 272 9.89 -11.10 36.24
CA VAL A 272 9.63 -9.97 37.12
C VAL A 272 8.62 -10.31 38.25
N ASP A 273 8.63 -9.53 39.32
CA ASP A 273 7.54 -9.39 40.30
C ASP A 273 7.30 -7.90 40.63
N GLN A 274 6.69 -7.55 41.78
CA GLN A 274 6.46 -6.15 42.16
C GLN A 274 7.70 -5.44 42.73
N GLU A 275 8.69 -6.18 43.24
CA GLU A 275 9.93 -5.61 43.78
C GLU A 275 11.02 -5.47 42.71
N GLY A 276 11.05 -6.36 41.72
CA GLY A 276 11.98 -6.27 40.58
C GLY A 276 12.15 -7.59 39.82
N PHE A 277 13.36 -7.81 39.31
CA PHE A 277 13.71 -8.98 38.51
C PHE A 277 14.15 -10.14 39.41
N ARG A 278 13.66 -11.35 39.14
CA ARG A 278 13.99 -12.55 39.92
C ARG A 278 15.07 -13.38 39.26
N GLN A 279 15.79 -14.15 40.08
CA GLN A 279 16.74 -15.15 39.62
C GLN A 279 16.11 -16.56 39.60
N PRO A 280 16.42 -17.42 38.62
CA PRO A 280 17.29 -17.16 37.47
C PRO A 280 16.64 -16.20 36.45
N ALA A 281 17.41 -15.22 35.96
CA ALA A 281 16.97 -14.30 34.92
C ALA A 281 16.48 -15.05 33.66
N SER A 282 15.35 -14.60 33.09
CA SER A 282 14.82 -15.15 31.83
C SER A 282 15.81 -14.96 30.67
N PRO A 283 15.63 -15.65 29.53
CA PRO A 283 16.41 -15.36 28.33
C PRO A 283 16.32 -13.89 27.91
N PHE A 284 15.16 -13.26 28.08
CA PHE A 284 14.94 -11.85 27.76
C PHE A 284 15.61 -10.90 28.76
N ASP A 285 15.51 -11.20 30.06
CA ASP A 285 16.04 -10.36 31.14
C ASP A 285 17.55 -10.12 31.00
N ARG A 286 18.30 -11.13 30.52
CA ARG A 286 19.76 -11.05 30.29
C ARG A 286 20.17 -10.02 29.26
N HIS A 287 19.25 -9.60 28.39
CA HIS A 287 19.45 -8.58 27.37
C HIS A 287 18.89 -7.21 27.78
N LEU A 288 18.28 -7.08 28.96
CA LEU A 288 17.77 -5.80 29.44
C LEU A 288 18.93 -4.94 29.97
N TYR A 289 19.05 -3.74 29.41
CA TYR A 289 19.95 -2.69 29.85
C TYR A 289 19.14 -1.57 30.51
N ALA A 290 19.50 -1.19 31.73
CA ALA A 290 18.87 -0.12 32.49
C ALA A 290 19.68 1.18 32.33
N ARG A 291 19.20 2.08 31.46
CA ARG A 291 19.93 3.31 31.08
C ARG A 291 20.32 4.21 32.25
N PHE A 292 19.50 4.29 33.29
CA PHE A 292 19.77 5.19 34.43
C PHE A 292 20.71 4.60 35.47
N ALA A 293 20.79 3.27 35.56
CA ALA A 293 21.73 2.57 36.44
C ALA A 293 23.00 2.09 35.71
N ASP A 294 23.05 2.26 34.38
CA ASP A 294 24.20 2.08 33.50
C ASP A 294 24.69 0.62 33.31
N HIS A 295 23.88 -0.38 33.67
CA HIS A 295 24.24 -1.80 33.58
C HIS A 295 23.12 -2.69 33.02
N PHE A 296 23.49 -3.94 32.70
CA PHE A 296 22.55 -5.02 32.35
C PHE A 296 21.87 -5.59 33.60
N VAL A 297 20.56 -5.81 33.52
CA VAL A 297 19.73 -6.30 34.61
C VAL A 297 20.19 -7.68 35.08
N ALA A 298 20.49 -7.80 36.38
CA ALA A 298 21.08 -8.97 37.02
C ALA A 298 20.23 -9.48 38.20
N GLY A 299 18.90 -9.37 38.12
CA GLY A 299 17.99 -9.69 39.22
C GLY A 299 17.80 -8.51 40.19
N ASP A 300 17.89 -7.30 39.66
CA ASP A 300 17.83 -6.07 40.43
C ASP A 300 16.42 -5.74 40.90
N LYS A 301 16.32 -5.11 42.06
CA LYS A 301 15.09 -4.44 42.49
C LYS A 301 14.88 -3.19 41.64
N PHE A 302 13.63 -2.88 41.31
CA PHE A 302 13.30 -1.68 40.52
C PHE A 302 13.89 -0.39 41.11
N ALA A 303 13.86 -0.25 42.44
CA ALA A 303 14.44 0.91 43.13
C ALA A 303 15.96 1.10 42.91
N ALA A 304 16.69 0.08 42.47
CA ALA A 304 18.11 0.16 42.10
C ALA A 304 18.33 0.56 40.63
N LEU A 305 17.31 0.45 39.78
CA LEU A 305 17.40 0.73 38.33
C LEU A 305 17.11 2.19 37.97
N GLY A 306 16.44 2.94 38.86
CA GLY A 306 16.20 4.36 38.70
C GLY A 306 15.30 4.96 39.79
N GLN A 307 15.37 6.28 39.98
CA GLN A 307 14.58 6.97 41.00
C GLN A 307 13.07 6.88 40.67
N GLY A 308 12.29 6.24 41.55
CA GLY A 308 10.86 6.03 41.30
C GLY A 308 10.58 5.00 40.19
N CYS A 309 11.55 4.16 39.82
CA CYS A 309 11.32 3.00 38.98
C CYS A 309 10.45 1.96 39.73
N SER A 310 9.43 1.46 39.03
CA SER A 310 8.56 0.36 39.47
C SER A 310 7.89 -0.28 38.24
N LEU A 311 7.17 -1.39 38.43
CA LEU A 311 6.38 -2.02 37.36
C LEU A 311 5.27 -1.11 36.83
N GLU A 312 4.79 -0.14 37.61
CA GLU A 312 3.79 0.86 37.20
C GLU A 312 4.43 2.13 36.61
N ALA A 313 5.67 2.44 37.01
CA ALA A 313 6.41 3.64 36.62
C ALA A 313 7.68 3.33 35.80
N GLN A 314 7.58 2.38 34.86
CA GLN A 314 8.74 1.83 34.14
C GLN A 314 9.53 2.83 33.28
N TYR A 315 8.93 3.98 32.94
CA TYR A 315 9.63 5.06 32.27
C TYR A 315 10.81 5.59 33.11
N ASN A 316 10.75 5.49 34.44
CA ASN A 316 11.84 5.82 35.37
C ASN A 316 12.93 4.73 35.45
N CYS A 317 12.72 3.56 34.85
CA CYS A 317 13.71 2.47 34.81
C CYS A 317 14.63 2.54 33.58
N GLY A 318 14.19 3.20 32.51
CA GLY A 318 14.99 3.39 31.30
C GLY A 318 15.43 2.08 30.64
N LEU A 319 14.52 1.09 30.55
CA LEU A 319 14.83 -0.25 30.06
C LEU A 319 14.88 -0.36 28.53
N TYR A 320 15.93 -1.00 28.03
CA TYR A 320 16.12 -1.31 26.61
C TYR A 320 16.57 -2.76 26.44
N PHE A 321 16.09 -3.45 25.41
CA PHE A 321 16.69 -4.71 24.95
C PHE A 321 17.93 -4.41 24.11
N VAL A 322 19.08 -4.96 24.53
CA VAL A 322 20.38 -4.83 23.88
C VAL A 322 20.97 -6.22 23.61
N GLY A 323 21.27 -6.49 22.35
CA GLY A 323 21.92 -7.72 21.92
C GLY A 323 22.80 -7.51 20.68
N PRO A 324 23.67 -8.46 20.34
CA PRO A 324 24.65 -8.30 19.25
C PRO A 324 24.02 -8.15 17.86
N GLU A 325 22.90 -8.81 17.55
CA GLU A 325 22.19 -8.62 16.27
C GLU A 325 21.38 -7.33 16.25
N VAL A 326 20.69 -6.98 17.33
CA VAL A 326 19.99 -5.69 17.47
C VAL A 326 20.97 -4.53 17.31
N SER A 327 22.15 -4.61 17.92
CA SER A 327 23.21 -3.59 17.80
C SER A 327 23.73 -3.46 16.36
N LYS A 328 23.85 -4.57 15.60
CA LYS A 328 24.26 -4.54 14.18
C LYS A 328 23.23 -3.83 13.29
N VAL A 329 21.94 -3.99 13.58
CA VAL A 329 20.84 -3.34 12.83
C VAL A 329 20.74 -1.86 13.19
N LEU A 330 20.92 -1.51 14.47
CA LEU A 330 20.73 -0.16 14.99
C LEU A 330 22.00 0.72 14.99
N LYS A 331 23.17 0.19 14.60
CA LYS A 331 24.46 0.91 14.59
C LYS A 331 24.44 2.32 13.95
N ASP A 332 23.57 2.53 12.96
CA ASP A 332 23.46 3.78 12.19
C ASP A 332 22.27 4.66 12.66
N ALA A 333 21.55 4.28 13.73
CA ALA A 333 20.32 4.96 14.16
C ALA A 333 20.57 6.39 14.70
N GLY A 334 21.76 6.67 15.22
CA GLY A 334 22.17 8.01 15.65
C GLY A 334 21.45 8.52 16.91
N ARG A 335 21.98 9.62 17.45
CA ARG A 335 21.64 10.11 18.81
C ARG A 335 20.22 10.65 18.97
N ASN A 336 19.56 11.03 17.88
CA ASN A 336 18.19 11.55 17.92
C ASN A 336 17.13 10.45 17.95
N SER A 337 17.52 9.18 17.69
CA SER A 337 16.55 8.11 17.55
C SER A 337 16.10 7.54 18.90
N VAL A 338 14.88 7.01 18.93
CA VAL A 338 14.28 6.31 20.09
C VAL A 338 15.11 5.12 20.56
N PHE A 339 16.01 4.62 19.71
CA PHE A 339 16.93 3.51 19.98
C PHE A 339 18.20 3.89 20.74
N TYR A 340 18.53 5.19 20.86
CA TYR A 340 19.78 5.64 21.46
C TYR A 340 19.78 5.56 23.00
N ILE A 341 20.85 5.00 23.56
CA ILE A 341 21.04 4.84 25.02
C ILE A 341 22.14 5.80 25.52
N LYS A 342 23.38 5.55 25.09
CA LYS A 342 24.61 6.34 25.37
C LYS A 342 25.69 5.93 24.38
N ASP A 343 26.77 6.69 24.21
CA ASP A 343 28.08 6.25 23.64
C ASP A 343 28.04 5.12 22.59
N ASP A 344 27.29 5.35 21.50
CA ASP A 344 27.05 4.42 20.38
C ASP A 344 26.48 3.02 20.74
N LEU A 345 25.99 2.87 21.97
CA LEU A 345 25.09 1.81 22.43
C LEU A 345 23.64 2.12 22.04
N TYR A 346 23.03 1.19 21.32
CA TYR A 346 21.64 1.25 20.87
C TYR A 346 20.88 0.01 21.33
N GLY A 347 19.59 0.16 21.59
CA GLY A 347 18.70 -0.93 21.97
C GLY A 347 17.24 -0.60 21.72
N ILE A 348 16.37 -1.61 21.81
CA ILE A 348 14.93 -1.43 21.61
C ILE A 348 14.31 -1.03 22.95
N PRO A 349 13.66 0.14 23.10
CA PRO A 349 12.99 0.48 24.36
C PRO A 349 11.84 -0.49 24.65
N VAL A 350 11.70 -0.94 25.90
CA VAL A 350 10.71 -1.98 26.29
C VAL A 350 9.71 -1.51 27.33
N LEU A 351 8.64 -2.29 27.47
CA LEU A 351 7.66 -2.26 28.55
C LEU A 351 7.39 -3.71 29.01
N ILE A 352 7.25 -3.92 30.31
CA ILE A 352 6.99 -5.20 30.98
C ILE A 352 5.63 -5.12 31.68
N GLU A 353 4.62 -5.84 31.23
CA GLU A 353 3.29 -5.81 31.84
C GLU A 353 3.24 -6.65 33.13
N PRO A 354 2.25 -6.43 34.02
CA PRO A 354 1.97 -7.32 35.13
C PRO A 354 1.90 -8.79 34.68
N GLY A 355 2.67 -9.66 35.34
CA GLY A 355 2.86 -11.05 34.94
C GLY A 355 4.11 -11.32 34.09
N GLY A 356 4.84 -10.28 33.67
CA GLY A 356 6.12 -10.40 32.97
C GLY A 356 6.05 -10.43 31.45
N LEU A 357 4.89 -10.16 30.85
CA LEU A 357 4.74 -10.09 29.39
C LEU A 357 5.48 -8.87 28.82
N ILE A 358 6.30 -9.07 27.78
CA ILE A 358 7.01 -7.97 27.13
C ILE A 358 6.18 -7.35 26.00
N LYS A 359 6.24 -6.02 25.89
CA LYS A 359 5.86 -5.24 24.70
C LYS A 359 7.00 -4.29 24.32
N LEU A 360 7.27 -4.13 23.03
CA LEU A 360 8.30 -3.21 22.54
C LEU A 360 7.71 -1.80 22.36
N LYS A 361 8.45 -0.75 22.72
CA LYS A 361 8.04 0.66 22.52
C LYS A 361 8.36 1.14 21.11
N LEU A 362 7.84 0.40 20.13
CA LEU A 362 7.93 0.67 18.69
C LEU A 362 6.58 1.20 18.19
N ARG A 363 6.56 2.04 17.16
CA ARG A 363 5.30 2.45 16.52
C ARG A 363 4.80 1.41 15.52
N SER A 364 3.55 0.99 15.67
CA SER A 364 2.76 0.17 14.73
C SER A 364 3.35 -1.18 14.26
N THR A 365 4.39 -1.70 14.91
CA THR A 365 5.00 -3.01 14.60
C THR A 365 4.29 -4.16 15.31
N LEU A 366 4.50 -5.41 14.87
CA LEU A 366 3.75 -6.56 15.37
C LEU A 366 3.93 -6.83 16.87
N LEU A 367 5.13 -6.63 17.41
CA LEU A 367 5.46 -6.85 18.83
C LEU A 367 5.37 -5.55 19.67
N SER A 368 4.81 -4.48 19.09
CA SER A 368 4.72 -3.18 19.76
C SER A 368 3.68 -3.14 20.89
N ASN A 369 3.82 -2.13 21.77
CA ASN A 369 2.79 -1.73 22.72
C ASN A 369 1.69 -0.84 22.11
N SER A 370 1.68 -0.63 20.79
CA SER A 370 0.71 0.23 20.09
C SER A 370 -0.69 -0.41 20.05
N GLY A 371 -1.73 0.42 20.21
CA GLY A 371 -3.13 0.04 19.96
C GLY A 371 -3.44 -0.16 18.47
N PHE A 372 -2.72 0.57 17.60
CA PHE A 372 -2.75 0.42 16.16
C PHE A 372 -1.50 -0.28 15.63
N VAL A 373 -1.66 -1.43 14.97
CA VAL A 373 -0.58 -2.20 14.35
C VAL A 373 -0.91 -2.44 12.87
N ASN A 374 -0.16 -1.82 11.96
CA ASN A 374 -0.31 -2.03 10.51
C ASN A 374 0.80 -2.90 9.89
N TYR A 375 1.69 -3.44 10.73
CA TYR A 375 2.64 -4.47 10.33
C TYR A 375 2.03 -5.85 10.59
N GLY A 376 1.65 -6.57 9.53
CA GLY A 376 1.19 -7.97 9.63
C GLY A 376 2.30 -8.98 9.95
N ASN A 377 3.55 -8.52 10.10
CA ASN A 377 4.77 -9.32 10.21
C ASN A 377 5.80 -8.61 11.11
N LEU A 378 6.95 -9.25 11.33
CA LEU A 378 8.09 -8.70 12.06
C LEU A 378 8.94 -7.75 11.20
N THR A 379 9.40 -6.66 11.81
CA THR A 379 10.43 -5.74 11.27
C THR A 379 11.85 -6.32 11.37
N GLU A 380 12.84 -5.72 10.69
CA GLU A 380 14.24 -6.19 10.76
C GLU A 380 14.78 -6.19 12.19
N VAL A 381 14.48 -5.14 12.97
CA VAL A 381 14.92 -5.03 14.38
C VAL A 381 14.22 -6.03 15.30
N GLU A 382 12.95 -6.37 15.04
CA GLU A 382 12.23 -7.44 15.75
C GLU A 382 12.80 -8.83 15.41
N LEU A 383 13.16 -9.09 14.14
CA LEU A 383 13.85 -10.31 13.74
C LEU A 383 15.24 -10.43 14.40
N ALA A 384 15.97 -9.32 14.52
CA ALA A 384 17.26 -9.27 15.20
C ALA A 384 17.14 -9.56 16.71
N LEU A 385 16.12 -9.02 17.38
CA LEU A 385 15.81 -9.35 18.77
C LEU A 385 15.55 -10.85 18.95
N LEU A 386 14.80 -11.48 18.04
CA LEU A 386 14.56 -12.92 18.09
C LEU A 386 15.83 -13.75 17.84
N GLN A 387 16.75 -13.26 16.99
CA GLN A 387 18.06 -13.90 16.81
C GLN A 387 18.92 -13.82 18.07
N ASP A 388 18.92 -12.68 18.76
CA ASP A 388 19.62 -12.51 20.05
C ASP A 388 19.01 -13.42 21.15
N LEU A 389 17.70 -13.67 21.11
CA LEU A 389 17.00 -14.67 21.95
C LEU A 389 17.23 -16.14 21.51
N GLY A 390 18.05 -16.40 20.48
CA GLY A 390 18.46 -17.74 20.06
C GLY A 390 17.65 -18.38 18.92
N LEU A 391 16.74 -17.65 18.26
CA LEU A 391 16.04 -18.17 17.06
C LEU A 391 16.92 -18.06 15.81
N ASN A 392 17.07 -19.16 15.07
CA ASN A 392 17.78 -19.13 13.80
C ASN A 392 16.84 -18.64 12.68
N LEU A 393 16.97 -17.36 12.29
CA LEU A 393 16.12 -16.69 11.29
C LEU A 393 16.95 -16.12 10.11
N PRO A 394 16.54 -16.31 8.84
CA PRO A 394 17.26 -15.80 7.68
C PRO A 394 16.96 -14.31 7.41
N ARG A 395 17.37 -13.41 8.30
CA ARG A 395 17.01 -11.97 8.29
C ARG A 395 17.23 -11.29 6.93
N GLN A 396 18.31 -11.60 6.23
CA GLN A 396 18.67 -11.06 4.91
C GLN A 396 17.71 -11.45 3.77
N SER A 397 16.88 -12.49 3.97
CA SER A 397 15.82 -12.87 3.03
C SER A 397 14.53 -12.07 3.26
N PHE A 398 14.30 -11.59 4.49
CA PHE A 398 13.17 -10.72 4.84
C PHE A 398 13.45 -9.25 4.49
N TYR A 399 14.63 -8.73 4.84
CA TYR A 399 14.97 -7.31 4.69
C TYR A 399 16.27 -7.11 3.91
N GLY A 400 16.28 -6.13 3.01
CA GLY A 400 17.49 -5.67 2.33
C GLY A 400 18.24 -4.61 3.14
N ARG A 401 17.57 -3.49 3.43
CA ARG A 401 18.12 -2.42 4.27
C ARG A 401 17.01 -1.67 5.03
N SER A 402 17.03 -1.75 6.36
CA SER A 402 16.27 -0.83 7.20
C SER A 402 17.08 0.41 7.56
N ILE A 403 16.40 1.55 7.66
CA ILE A 403 16.93 2.85 8.08
C ILE A 403 16.13 3.24 9.32
N TYR A 404 16.74 3.06 10.49
CA TYR A 404 16.19 3.44 11.79
C TYR A 404 16.66 4.83 12.26
N ALA A 405 17.42 5.54 11.43
CA ALA A 405 18.05 6.81 11.79
C ALA A 405 17.06 7.97 11.80
N ASP A 406 17.00 8.73 12.89
CA ASP A 406 16.20 9.95 12.96
C ASP A 406 17.10 11.18 12.74
N GLY A 407 16.69 12.07 11.84
CA GLY A 407 17.36 13.34 11.57
C GLY A 407 16.98 14.41 12.60
N GLY A 408 17.17 15.68 12.24
CA GLY A 408 16.65 16.80 13.02
C GLY A 408 16.00 17.84 12.12
N ALA A 409 15.06 18.61 12.66
CA ALA A 409 14.36 19.66 11.90
C ALA A 409 15.31 20.69 11.26
N ALA A 410 16.46 20.97 11.88
CA ALA A 410 17.49 21.86 11.35
C ALA A 410 18.45 21.20 10.34
N LYS A 411 18.56 19.87 10.32
CA LYS A 411 19.44 19.11 9.43
C LYS A 411 18.96 17.67 9.28
N LYS A 412 18.54 17.32 8.06
CA LYS A 412 18.19 15.94 7.72
C LYS A 412 19.44 15.05 7.65
N ASN A 413 19.27 13.76 7.91
CA ASN A 413 20.32 12.77 7.70
C ASN A 413 20.43 12.43 6.21
N GLU A 414 21.63 12.44 5.65
CA GLU A 414 21.89 12.05 4.26
C GLU A 414 22.18 10.55 4.16
N VAL A 415 21.34 9.79 3.47
CA VAL A 415 21.42 8.32 3.40
C VAL A 415 21.41 7.85 1.94
N GLN A 416 22.53 7.28 1.49
CA GLN A 416 22.60 6.61 0.19
C GLN A 416 22.42 5.11 0.35
N VAL A 417 21.43 4.54 -0.34
CA VAL A 417 21.20 3.09 -0.38
C VAL A 417 21.64 2.55 -1.74
N ASN A 418 22.83 1.96 -1.77
CA ASN A 418 23.45 1.39 -2.98
C ASN A 418 23.23 -0.13 -3.10
N LEU A 419 22.49 -0.74 -2.16
CA LEU A 419 22.25 -2.18 -2.10
C LEU A 419 21.16 -2.61 -3.08
N ASN A 420 21.44 -3.65 -3.88
CA ASN A 420 20.41 -4.36 -4.63
C ASN A 420 19.76 -5.43 -3.75
N PHE A 421 18.43 -5.53 -3.77
CA PHE A 421 17.69 -6.53 -3.00
C PHE A 421 17.03 -7.57 -3.89
N SER A 422 17.22 -8.84 -3.56
CA SER A 422 16.78 -9.98 -4.37
C SER A 422 16.89 -11.27 -3.54
N HIS A 423 16.90 -12.44 -4.18
CA HIS A 423 17.15 -13.69 -3.44
C HIS A 423 18.57 -13.72 -2.85
N PHE A 424 18.64 -13.75 -1.52
CA PHE A 424 19.87 -13.96 -0.75
C PHE A 424 20.30 -15.43 -0.79
N ASP A 425 21.57 -15.65 -1.12
CA ASP A 425 22.23 -16.94 -1.11
C ASP A 425 23.06 -17.06 0.18
N PRO A 426 22.71 -17.97 1.12
CA PRO A 426 23.37 -18.07 2.41
C PRO A 426 24.79 -18.67 2.32
N GLU A 427 25.06 -19.51 1.32
CA GLU A 427 26.40 -20.07 1.09
C GLU A 427 27.35 -18.99 0.58
N ARG A 428 26.88 -18.18 -0.38
CA ARG A 428 27.65 -17.06 -0.95
C ARG A 428 27.59 -15.77 -0.12
N LYS A 429 26.80 -15.75 0.96
CA LYS A 429 26.50 -14.58 1.81
C LYS A 429 26.17 -13.31 1.01
N SER A 430 25.45 -13.45 -0.11
CA SER A 430 25.25 -12.36 -1.08
C SER A 430 23.95 -12.48 -1.88
N TYR A 431 23.51 -11.36 -2.45
CA TYR A 431 22.31 -11.27 -3.26
C TYR A 431 22.55 -11.73 -4.71
N THR A 432 21.66 -12.57 -5.24
CA THR A 432 21.76 -13.13 -6.59
C THR A 432 20.93 -12.33 -7.61
N LYS A 433 20.97 -12.69 -8.90
CA LYS A 433 20.08 -12.08 -9.91
C LYS A 433 18.64 -12.63 -9.91
N LYS A 434 18.34 -13.63 -9.07
CA LYS A 434 16.98 -14.23 -8.97
C LYS A 434 16.10 -13.35 -8.06
N PRO A 435 14.79 -13.18 -8.35
CA PRO A 435 13.90 -12.45 -7.46
C PRO A 435 13.82 -13.13 -6.09
N SER A 436 13.70 -12.37 -5.00
CA SER A 436 13.42 -12.95 -3.68
C SER A 436 12.04 -13.62 -3.70
N LEU A 437 11.96 -14.86 -3.23
CA LEU A 437 10.70 -15.61 -3.10
C LEU A 437 10.27 -15.77 -1.63
N PHE A 438 10.81 -14.92 -0.74
CA PHE A 438 10.47 -14.93 0.67
C PHE A 438 9.22 -14.04 0.90
N PRO A 439 8.07 -14.56 1.39
CA PRO A 439 6.84 -13.79 1.52
C PRO A 439 6.98 -12.59 2.45
N MET A 440 6.29 -11.50 2.10
CA MET A 440 6.40 -10.19 2.76
C MET A 440 7.83 -9.63 2.90
N ALA A 441 8.75 -10.02 2.01
CA ALA A 441 10.07 -9.41 1.97
C ALA A 441 10.00 -7.92 1.65
N VAL A 442 10.86 -7.13 2.31
CA VAL A 442 10.95 -5.68 2.20
C VAL A 442 12.34 -5.29 1.69
N GLY A 443 12.43 -4.66 0.51
CA GLY A 443 13.71 -4.25 -0.06
C GLY A 443 14.40 -3.15 0.76
N VAL A 444 13.69 -2.03 0.95
CA VAL A 444 14.14 -0.92 1.82
C VAL A 444 13.04 -0.55 2.81
N HIS A 445 13.37 -0.43 4.09
CA HIS A 445 12.44 0.02 5.14
C HIS A 445 12.92 1.34 5.75
N LEU A 446 12.24 2.44 5.43
CA LEU A 446 12.51 3.75 6.02
C LEU A 446 11.62 3.95 7.26
N TYR A 447 12.13 3.51 8.40
CA TYR A 447 11.48 3.69 9.71
C TYR A 447 11.80 5.07 10.30
N GLY A 448 13.04 5.53 10.19
CA GLY A 448 13.45 6.83 10.73
C GLY A 448 12.77 8.03 10.04
N SER A 449 12.69 9.14 10.75
CA SER A 449 12.12 10.42 10.31
C SER A 449 13.19 11.46 9.99
N ASP A 450 12.84 12.51 9.25
CA ASP A 450 13.75 13.60 8.88
C ASP A 450 15.04 13.15 8.15
N ASN A 451 14.94 12.13 7.29
CA ASN A 451 16.02 11.69 6.41
C ASN A 451 15.88 12.28 4.99
N ASN A 452 17.00 12.39 4.29
CA ASN A 452 17.11 12.50 2.84
C ASN A 452 17.71 11.20 2.32
N VAL A 453 16.90 10.40 1.64
CA VAL A 453 17.24 9.03 1.21
C VAL A 453 17.30 8.96 -0.30
N ILE A 454 18.45 8.59 -0.84
CA ILE A 454 18.66 8.34 -2.27
C ILE A 454 18.85 6.84 -2.47
N TYR A 455 17.87 6.18 -3.10
CA TYR A 455 17.94 4.74 -3.38
C TYR A 455 18.51 4.47 -4.78
N ASN A 456 19.84 4.32 -4.86
CA ASN A 456 20.57 4.01 -6.09
C ASN A 456 20.53 2.52 -6.47
N GLY A 457 20.13 1.64 -5.54
CA GLY A 457 19.99 0.21 -5.78
C GLY A 457 18.74 -0.14 -6.59
N SER A 458 18.47 -1.43 -6.71
CA SER A 458 17.28 -1.98 -7.36
C SER A 458 16.76 -3.20 -6.60
N ALA A 459 15.45 -3.40 -6.58
CA ALA A 459 14.81 -4.52 -5.89
C ALA A 459 14.05 -5.43 -6.88
N SER A 460 14.13 -6.74 -6.66
CA SER A 460 13.40 -7.76 -7.43
C SER A 460 12.83 -8.81 -6.49
N ILE A 461 11.51 -8.79 -6.31
CA ILE A 461 10.80 -9.64 -5.33
C ILE A 461 9.60 -10.30 -6.02
N GLY A 462 9.49 -11.63 -5.94
CA GLY A 462 8.47 -12.43 -6.61
C GLY A 462 7.47 -13.09 -5.69
N SER A 463 7.48 -12.76 -4.40
CA SER A 463 6.63 -13.33 -3.36
C SER A 463 5.44 -12.45 -3.02
N ASP A 464 4.37 -13.07 -2.52
CA ASP A 464 3.14 -12.39 -2.12
C ASP A 464 3.37 -11.48 -0.89
N GLY A 465 2.57 -10.41 -0.82
CA GLY A 465 2.66 -9.38 0.22
C GLY A 465 3.99 -8.62 0.27
N ALA A 466 4.81 -8.67 -0.78
CA ALA A 466 6.12 -8.03 -0.81
C ALA A 466 6.05 -6.50 -0.91
N LEU A 467 7.07 -5.83 -0.35
CA LEU A 467 7.29 -4.39 -0.47
C LEU A 467 8.66 -4.12 -1.08
N GLY A 468 8.72 -3.43 -2.22
CA GLY A 468 10.01 -2.98 -2.75
C GLY A 468 10.66 -1.94 -1.83
N VAL A 469 9.88 -0.94 -1.45
CA VAL A 469 10.22 0.11 -0.47
C VAL A 469 9.02 0.32 0.46
N ARG A 470 9.25 0.38 1.78
CA ARG A 470 8.27 0.74 2.80
C ARG A 470 8.74 2.01 3.53
N ILE A 471 7.88 3.01 3.66
CA ILE A 471 8.17 4.25 4.40
C ILE A 471 7.15 4.40 5.53
N ASP A 472 7.63 4.40 6.77
CA ASP A 472 6.82 4.66 7.96
C ASP A 472 7.21 5.98 8.66
N GLY A 473 8.41 6.53 8.40
CA GLY A 473 8.88 7.76 9.04
C GLY A 473 8.17 9.03 8.54
N SER A 474 8.32 10.13 9.29
CA SER A 474 7.79 11.44 8.89
C SER A 474 8.87 12.35 8.30
N LYS A 475 8.45 13.33 7.49
CA LYS A 475 9.30 14.41 6.94
C LYS A 475 10.50 13.90 6.15
N ASN A 476 10.45 12.69 5.61
CA ASN A 476 11.53 12.16 4.80
C ASN A 476 11.44 12.70 3.38
N LEU A 477 12.59 13.04 2.80
CA LEU A 477 12.77 13.18 1.38
C LEU A 477 13.25 11.82 0.84
N PHE A 478 12.45 11.16 0.01
CA PHE A 478 12.83 9.91 -0.65
C PHE A 478 12.97 10.12 -2.16
N THR A 479 14.15 9.81 -2.70
CA THR A 479 14.44 9.91 -4.13
C THR A 479 14.78 8.54 -4.70
N LEU A 480 14.04 8.14 -5.74
CA LEU A 480 14.33 7.00 -6.60
C LEU A 480 14.91 7.53 -7.94
N PRO A 481 16.23 7.51 -8.16
CA PRO A 481 16.86 8.13 -9.33
C PRO A 481 16.55 7.43 -10.65
N TYR A 482 16.84 8.11 -11.76
CA TYR A 482 16.76 7.53 -13.09
C TYR A 482 17.62 6.25 -13.23
N LYS A 483 17.16 5.30 -14.05
CA LYS A 483 17.70 3.93 -14.26
C LYS A 483 17.60 2.94 -13.08
N THR A 484 17.14 3.33 -11.90
CA THR A 484 16.85 2.36 -10.83
C THR A 484 15.49 1.69 -11.07
N THR A 485 15.35 0.43 -10.65
CA THR A 485 14.10 -0.33 -10.81
C THR A 485 13.74 -1.05 -9.52
N VAL A 486 12.49 -0.90 -9.10
CA VAL A 486 11.89 -1.62 -7.98
C VAL A 486 10.74 -2.44 -8.54
N SER A 487 10.92 -3.76 -8.59
CA SER A 487 9.96 -4.69 -9.20
C SER A 487 9.45 -5.70 -8.18
N VAL A 488 8.13 -5.75 -8.01
CA VAL A 488 7.41 -6.79 -7.27
C VAL A 488 6.47 -7.56 -8.21
N SER A 489 6.32 -8.87 -8.02
CA SER A 489 5.43 -9.70 -8.86
C SER A 489 4.52 -10.68 -8.12
N GLY A 490 4.53 -10.68 -6.78
CA GLY A 490 3.56 -11.45 -5.99
C GLY A 490 2.22 -10.75 -5.83
N ALA A 491 1.21 -11.49 -5.41
CA ALA A 491 -0.11 -10.97 -5.11
C ALA A 491 -0.06 -9.95 -3.94
N GLY A 492 -0.97 -8.98 -3.95
CA GLY A 492 -1.15 -8.02 -2.83
C GLY A 492 0.12 -7.23 -2.45
N SER A 493 1.05 -7.08 -3.39
CA SER A 493 2.37 -6.48 -3.19
C SER A 493 2.40 -5.01 -3.64
N ALA A 494 3.38 -4.23 -3.19
CA ALA A 494 3.61 -2.87 -3.69
C ALA A 494 5.09 -2.60 -3.98
N ALA A 495 5.39 -1.88 -5.07
CA ALA A 495 6.77 -1.50 -5.36
C ALA A 495 7.25 -0.39 -4.40
N LEU A 496 6.41 0.61 -4.10
CA LEU A 496 6.61 1.52 -2.97
C LEU A 496 5.31 1.68 -2.17
N ALA A 497 5.39 1.55 -0.86
CA ALA A 497 4.32 1.85 0.08
C ALA A 497 4.75 2.93 1.07
N LEU A 498 3.98 4.01 1.13
CA LEU A 498 4.01 5.00 2.20
C LEU A 498 2.92 4.63 3.20
N SER A 499 3.34 3.99 4.29
CA SER A 499 2.50 3.24 5.23
C SER A 499 2.35 3.89 6.60
N SER A 500 3.17 4.88 6.95
CA SER A 500 2.96 5.72 8.14
C SER A 500 3.72 7.05 7.98
N GLY A 501 3.60 7.91 8.99
CA GLY A 501 4.21 9.24 9.03
C GLY A 501 3.41 10.32 8.31
N ARG A 502 3.96 11.53 8.35
CA ARG A 502 3.44 12.73 7.64
C ARG A 502 4.53 13.51 6.91
N ASP A 503 4.12 14.42 6.03
CA ASP A 503 4.94 15.43 5.34
C ASP A 503 6.14 14.85 4.56
N ASN A 504 6.04 13.60 4.13
CA ASN A 504 7.05 12.99 3.29
C ASN A 504 7.03 13.60 1.87
N LEU A 505 8.19 13.71 1.24
CA LEU A 505 8.32 14.14 -0.16
C LEU A 505 8.93 13.00 -0.98
N LEU A 506 8.25 12.60 -2.05
CA LEU A 506 8.69 11.51 -2.93
C LEU A 506 9.11 12.06 -4.29
N ASN A 507 10.32 11.72 -4.74
CA ASN A 507 10.84 12.03 -6.07
C ASN A 507 11.11 10.73 -6.84
N ILE A 508 10.24 10.38 -7.79
CA ILE A 508 10.28 9.11 -8.53
C ILE A 508 10.69 9.36 -9.99
N ALA A 509 12.00 9.26 -10.25
CA ALA A 509 12.60 9.32 -11.58
C ALA A 509 12.97 7.91 -12.13
N GLY A 510 13.04 6.90 -11.26
CA GLY A 510 13.25 5.50 -11.61
C GLY A 510 11.96 4.79 -12.08
N THR A 511 11.96 3.46 -12.00
CA THR A 511 10.80 2.62 -12.35
C THR A 511 10.26 1.87 -11.13
N LEU A 512 8.98 2.07 -10.82
CA LEU A 512 8.22 1.24 -9.88
C LEU A 512 7.33 0.28 -10.68
N ARG A 513 7.46 -1.03 -10.46
CA ARG A 513 6.77 -2.08 -11.21
C ARG A 513 6.12 -3.10 -10.26
N ALA A 514 4.82 -3.33 -10.40
CA ALA A 514 4.03 -4.26 -9.61
C ALA A 514 3.14 -5.10 -10.55
N THR A 515 3.56 -6.33 -10.87
CA THR A 515 2.91 -7.17 -11.91
C THR A 515 2.03 -8.31 -11.38
N GLY A 516 2.05 -8.54 -10.06
CA GLY A 516 1.23 -9.57 -9.41
C GLY A 516 -0.25 -9.19 -9.30
N PRO A 517 -1.17 -10.14 -9.06
CA PRO A 517 -2.57 -9.85 -8.81
C PRO A 517 -2.76 -8.85 -7.66
N ASP A 518 -3.71 -7.93 -7.78
CA ASP A 518 -3.99 -6.88 -6.78
C ASP A 518 -2.80 -5.95 -6.41
N SER A 519 -1.66 -6.07 -7.10
CA SER A 519 -0.44 -5.31 -6.77
C SER A 519 -0.44 -3.91 -7.42
N SER A 520 0.15 -2.94 -6.72
CA SER A 520 0.16 -1.53 -7.13
C SER A 520 1.56 -0.94 -7.09
N ALA A 521 1.91 -0.06 -8.05
CA ALA A 521 3.28 0.44 -8.14
C ALA A 521 3.62 1.41 -7.00
N LEU A 522 2.75 2.39 -6.75
CA LEU A 522 2.84 3.32 -5.62
C LEU A 522 1.56 3.27 -4.77
N VAL A 523 1.71 3.03 -3.47
CA VAL A 523 0.62 2.99 -2.49
C VAL A 523 0.86 4.05 -1.42
N VAL A 524 -0.15 4.87 -1.15
CA VAL A 524 -0.22 5.78 -0.01
C VAL A 524 -1.42 5.38 0.83
N ALA A 525 -1.17 4.56 1.85
CA ALA A 525 -2.22 3.95 2.66
C ALA A 525 -1.65 3.55 4.01
N ARG A 526 -2.25 3.99 5.12
CA ARG A 526 -1.86 3.52 6.45
C ARG A 526 -2.20 2.04 6.69
N GLY A 527 -3.09 1.46 5.86
CA GLY A 527 -3.57 0.08 6.01
C GLY A 527 -4.43 -0.10 7.26
N SER A 528 -4.85 -1.34 7.52
CA SER A 528 -5.68 -1.65 8.69
C SER A 528 -4.92 -2.09 9.91
N ASN A 529 -5.58 -1.92 11.04
CA ASN A 529 -5.13 -2.45 12.31
C ASN A 529 -5.26 -3.99 12.33
N VAL A 530 -4.18 -4.68 12.69
CA VAL A 530 -4.15 -6.13 12.97
C VAL A 530 -5.17 -6.51 14.05
N PHE A 531 -5.46 -5.60 14.99
CA PHE A 531 -6.50 -5.72 16.02
C PHE A 531 -7.93 -5.37 15.54
N SER A 532 -8.17 -5.23 14.23
CA SER A 532 -9.38 -4.68 13.60
C SER A 532 -9.53 -3.16 13.70
N ASN A 533 -9.97 -2.54 12.59
CA ASN A 533 -10.33 -1.12 12.52
C ASN A 533 -11.52 -0.72 13.41
N TYR A 534 -12.25 -1.68 14.01
CA TYR A 534 -13.21 -1.39 15.07
C TYR A 534 -12.54 -0.89 16.36
N SER A 535 -11.32 -1.35 16.66
CA SER A 535 -10.59 -0.96 17.87
C SER A 535 -9.93 0.41 17.72
N GLU A 536 -9.23 0.61 16.61
CA GLU A 536 -8.58 1.87 16.28
C GLU A 536 -8.39 1.96 14.75
N ARG A 537 -8.73 3.12 14.16
CA ARG A 537 -8.47 3.43 12.75
C ARG A 537 -7.69 4.73 12.64
N GLN A 538 -6.58 4.69 11.91
CA GLN A 538 -5.66 5.82 11.77
C GLN A 538 -5.50 6.28 10.31
N GLY A 539 -5.10 7.53 10.12
CA GLY A 539 -4.80 8.12 8.82
C GLY A 539 -4.37 9.60 8.91
N SER A 540 -4.26 10.28 7.78
CA SER A 540 -4.01 11.73 7.78
C SER A 540 -5.18 12.45 8.45
N TYR A 541 -4.88 13.21 9.50
CA TYR A 541 -5.85 13.89 10.36
C TYR A 541 -6.94 12.96 10.90
N LEU A 542 -6.62 11.67 11.10
CA LEU A 542 -7.59 10.63 11.47
C LEU A 542 -7.06 9.78 12.62
N LEU A 543 -7.81 9.78 13.72
CA LEU A 543 -7.71 8.82 14.81
C LEU A 543 -9.13 8.53 15.32
N GLU A 544 -9.69 7.39 14.93
CA GLU A 544 -10.99 6.90 15.40
C GLU A 544 -10.78 5.70 16.34
N GLY A 545 -11.70 5.52 17.29
CA GLY A 545 -11.61 4.53 18.38
C GLY A 545 -11.04 5.09 19.69
N ALA A 546 -10.36 6.26 19.64
CA ALA A 546 -9.72 6.88 20.80
C ALA A 546 -10.60 7.89 21.59
N GLY A 547 -11.89 7.99 21.28
CA GLY A 547 -12.79 9.04 21.80
C GLY A 547 -12.68 10.35 21.01
N PRO A 548 -13.15 11.50 21.55
CA PRO A 548 -12.97 12.81 20.94
C PRO A 548 -11.49 13.20 20.92
N VAL A 549 -10.98 13.61 19.75
CA VAL A 549 -9.57 13.97 19.53
C VAL A 549 -9.49 15.39 18.98
N SER A 550 -8.67 16.25 19.59
CA SER A 550 -8.23 17.54 19.03
C SER A 550 -6.89 17.40 18.31
N LEU A 551 -6.51 18.36 17.45
CA LEU A 551 -5.20 18.35 16.78
C LEU A 551 -4.03 18.32 17.78
N SER A 552 -4.17 18.93 18.95
CA SER A 552 -3.15 18.95 20.01
C SER A 552 -2.92 17.60 20.69
N SER A 553 -3.95 16.75 20.73
CA SER A 553 -3.91 15.38 21.27
C SER A 553 -3.60 14.31 20.22
N LEU A 554 -3.64 14.68 18.94
CA LEU A 554 -3.40 13.76 17.83
C LEU A 554 -1.90 13.39 17.77
N PRO A 555 -1.52 12.09 17.68
CA PRO A 555 -0.14 11.68 17.45
C PRO A 555 0.52 12.46 16.32
N ALA A 556 1.75 12.94 16.56
CA ALA A 556 2.41 13.88 15.65
C ALA A 556 2.55 13.33 14.22
N GLU A 557 2.63 12.01 14.02
CA GLU A 557 2.68 11.36 12.71
C GLU A 557 1.34 11.29 11.95
N LEU A 558 0.22 11.68 12.57
CA LEU A 558 -1.11 11.79 11.95
C LEU A 558 -1.49 13.25 11.66
N SER A 559 -0.85 14.22 12.33
CA SER A 559 -1.07 15.68 12.21
C SER A 559 -0.57 16.31 10.90
N GLY A 560 -0.78 15.63 9.77
CA GLY A 560 -0.32 16.09 8.45
C GLY A 560 -0.80 15.20 7.29
N PRO A 561 -0.63 15.65 6.03
CA PRO A 561 -0.70 14.76 4.88
C PRO A 561 0.35 13.64 5.00
N ALA A 562 0.06 12.43 4.54
CA ALA A 562 1.05 11.35 4.53
C ALA A 562 2.29 11.73 3.70
N ALA A 563 2.03 12.32 2.52
CA ALA A 563 3.04 12.99 1.70
C ALA A 563 2.60 14.44 1.41
N SER A 564 3.49 15.40 1.65
CA SER A 564 3.27 16.79 1.25
C SER A 564 3.30 16.92 -0.28
N ARG A 565 4.19 16.18 -0.96
CA ARG A 565 4.28 16.16 -2.42
C ARG A 565 4.82 14.83 -2.96
N ILE A 566 4.27 14.39 -4.09
CA ILE A 566 4.74 13.24 -4.86
C ILE A 566 5.06 13.70 -6.28
N ASN A 567 6.34 13.68 -6.67
CA ASN A 567 6.80 14.06 -7.99
C ASN A 567 7.20 12.80 -8.78
N ILE A 568 6.65 12.64 -9.98
CA ILE A 568 6.88 11.47 -10.84
C ILE A 568 7.34 11.96 -12.22
N SER A 569 8.60 11.67 -12.57
CA SER A 569 9.15 11.81 -13.93
C SER A 569 9.53 10.47 -14.55
N GLY A 570 9.56 9.41 -13.73
CA GLY A 570 9.87 8.04 -14.13
C GLY A 570 8.66 7.26 -14.63
N SER A 571 8.65 5.95 -14.35
CA SER A 571 7.57 5.05 -14.76
C SER A 571 6.92 4.34 -13.59
N LEU A 572 5.59 4.32 -13.57
CA LEU A 572 4.77 3.52 -12.66
C LEU A 572 4.00 2.48 -13.49
N GLU A 573 4.21 1.19 -13.23
CA GLU A 573 3.43 0.10 -13.83
C GLU A 573 2.87 -0.80 -12.74
N GLY A 574 1.55 -0.77 -12.51
CA GLY A 574 0.89 -1.58 -11.49
C GLY A 574 -0.36 -2.28 -12.00
N ARG A 575 -0.50 -3.58 -11.69
CA ARG A 575 -1.58 -4.41 -12.24
C ARG A 575 -2.98 -4.06 -11.72
N ARG A 576 -3.09 -3.60 -10.47
CA ARG A 576 -4.30 -3.03 -9.89
C ARG A 576 -4.35 -1.52 -10.11
N SER A 577 -3.25 -0.84 -9.81
CA SER A 577 -3.11 0.60 -9.99
C SER A 577 -1.65 0.99 -10.10
N ALA A 578 -1.33 1.94 -10.96
CA ALA A 578 -0.03 2.61 -10.93
C ALA A 578 0.14 3.44 -9.65
N LEU A 579 -0.96 4.06 -9.20
CA LEU A 579 -1.00 4.89 -7.99
C LEU A 579 -2.32 4.65 -7.24
N PHE A 580 -2.21 4.29 -5.96
CA PHE A 580 -3.34 4.16 -5.04
C PHE A 580 -3.16 5.09 -3.82
N VAL A 581 -4.15 5.93 -3.54
CA VAL A 581 -4.26 6.72 -2.32
C VAL A 581 -5.53 6.29 -1.59
N ALA A 582 -5.38 5.78 -0.36
CA ALA A 582 -6.49 5.24 0.42
C ALA A 582 -7.44 6.32 0.96
N ARG A 583 -8.67 5.93 1.32
CA ARG A 583 -9.70 6.82 1.90
C ARG A 583 -9.20 7.61 3.13
N SER A 584 -8.35 6.98 3.94
CA SER A 584 -7.77 7.53 5.18
C SER A 584 -6.52 8.39 4.97
N SER A 585 -6.00 8.51 3.76
CA SER A 585 -4.64 9.05 3.51
C SER A 585 -4.70 10.29 2.63
N TYR A 586 -4.27 11.44 3.16
CA TYR A 586 -4.21 12.71 2.44
C TYR A 586 -2.82 12.90 1.81
N VAL A 587 -2.78 13.43 0.59
CA VAL A 587 -1.57 13.88 -0.10
C VAL A 587 -1.80 15.32 -0.53
N GLY A 588 -0.81 16.20 -0.39
CA GLY A 588 -0.93 17.60 -0.82
C GLY A 588 -1.04 17.73 -2.34
N ASP A 589 0.10 17.55 -3.03
CA ASP A 589 0.15 17.55 -4.50
C ASP A 589 0.74 16.25 -5.06
N ILE A 590 0.20 15.78 -6.18
CA ILE A 590 0.76 14.69 -7.00
C ILE A 590 1.06 15.26 -8.38
N ASN A 591 2.33 15.22 -8.80
CA ASN A 591 2.83 15.88 -10.00
C ASN A 591 3.37 14.84 -10.99
N LEU A 592 2.70 14.69 -12.13
CA LEU A 592 3.22 13.97 -13.29
C LEU A 592 3.99 14.97 -14.17
N LEU A 593 5.30 14.82 -14.15
CA LEU A 593 6.26 15.68 -14.84
C LEU A 593 6.45 15.24 -16.30
N SER A 594 7.16 16.05 -17.07
CA SER A 594 7.60 15.71 -18.42
C SER A 594 8.27 14.32 -18.43
N GLN A 595 7.85 13.45 -19.36
CA GLN A 595 8.28 12.04 -19.53
C GLN A 595 7.67 10.99 -18.58
N ALA A 596 6.77 11.36 -17.64
CA ALA A 596 6.07 10.38 -16.81
C ALA A 596 5.31 9.33 -17.65
N ARG A 597 5.50 8.04 -17.34
CA ARG A 597 4.80 6.92 -17.98
C ARG A 597 4.03 6.10 -16.96
N ILE A 598 2.70 6.14 -17.06
CA ILE A 598 1.79 5.48 -16.12
C ILE A 598 1.08 4.33 -16.82
N LYS A 599 1.05 3.16 -16.18
CA LYS A 599 0.33 1.98 -16.65
C LYS A 599 -0.35 1.25 -15.50
N GLY A 600 -1.66 1.05 -15.62
CA GLY A 600 -2.56 0.77 -14.51
C GLY A 600 -3.20 2.05 -13.96
N ASP A 601 -4.34 1.89 -13.29
CA ASP A 601 -5.19 2.98 -12.83
C ASP A 601 -4.49 3.96 -11.86
N ILE A 602 -5.00 5.19 -11.81
CA ILE A 602 -4.75 6.17 -10.75
C ILE A 602 -6.01 6.28 -9.89
N ALA A 603 -5.96 5.71 -8.69
CA ALA A 603 -7.08 5.63 -7.76
C ALA A 603 -6.82 6.51 -6.53
N VAL A 604 -7.54 7.64 -6.41
CA VAL A 604 -7.40 8.59 -5.31
C VAL A 604 -8.69 8.61 -4.48
N LEU A 605 -8.78 7.72 -3.49
CA LEU A 605 -10.01 7.50 -2.74
C LEU A 605 -10.20 8.44 -1.54
N PHE A 606 -9.29 9.39 -1.32
CA PHE A 606 -9.32 10.27 -0.15
C PHE A 606 -10.64 11.05 -0.04
N GLU A 607 -11.32 10.88 1.09
CA GLU A 607 -12.62 11.46 1.38
C GLU A 607 -12.73 11.70 2.89
N PRO A 608 -12.46 12.93 3.35
CA PRO A 608 -12.36 13.19 4.78
C PRO A 608 -13.74 13.24 5.42
N THR A 609 -13.89 12.48 6.51
CA THR A 609 -15.06 12.49 7.40
C THR A 609 -15.24 13.87 8.05
N PRO A 610 -16.41 14.17 8.64
CA PRO A 610 -16.64 15.45 9.33
C PRO A 610 -15.59 15.74 10.42
N SER A 611 -15.22 14.75 11.24
CA SER A 611 -14.17 14.89 12.26
C SER A 611 -12.76 15.09 11.68
N GLN A 612 -12.42 14.41 10.57
CA GLN A 612 -11.18 14.71 9.85
C GLN A 612 -11.17 16.15 9.32
N ARG A 613 -12.30 16.66 8.82
CA ARG A 613 -12.38 18.05 8.33
C ARG A 613 -12.21 19.07 9.46
N GLU A 614 -12.75 18.81 10.64
CA GLU A 614 -12.51 19.67 11.81
C GLU A 614 -11.01 19.73 12.15
N LEU A 615 -10.34 18.58 12.26
CA LEU A 615 -8.89 18.49 12.51
C LEU A 615 -8.04 19.13 11.40
N MET A 616 -8.47 19.03 10.14
CA MET A 616 -7.81 19.70 9.01
C MET A 616 -7.99 21.22 9.06
N HIS A 617 -9.17 21.70 9.46
CA HIS A 617 -9.45 23.12 9.65
C HIS A 617 -8.67 23.70 10.85
N GLU A 618 -8.57 22.98 11.97
CA GLU A 618 -7.67 23.32 13.09
C GLU A 618 -6.21 23.44 12.63
N ALA A 619 -5.79 22.60 11.67
CA ALA A 619 -4.46 22.64 11.05
C ALA A 619 -4.28 23.75 9.99
N GLY A 620 -5.30 24.59 9.76
CA GLY A 620 -5.25 25.72 8.82
C GLY A 620 -5.53 25.38 7.35
N LEU A 621 -6.06 24.18 7.04
CA LEU A 621 -6.48 23.81 5.69
C LEU A 621 -7.87 24.36 5.39
N ASN A 622 -8.07 24.93 4.19
CA ASN A 622 -9.41 25.21 3.69
C ASN A 622 -10.13 23.88 3.35
N THR A 623 -11.13 23.50 4.14
CA THR A 623 -11.83 22.22 4.03
C THR A 623 -13.06 22.24 3.13
N GLU A 624 -13.54 23.42 2.72
CA GLU A 624 -14.64 23.59 1.76
C GLU A 624 -14.14 23.38 0.32
N GLU A 625 -12.99 23.99 -0.01
CA GLU A 625 -12.30 23.85 -1.30
C GLU A 625 -11.31 22.67 -1.35
N LEU A 626 -11.30 21.80 -0.33
CA LEU A 626 -10.34 20.71 -0.24
C LEU A 626 -10.48 19.72 -1.40
N GLU A 627 -9.47 19.74 -2.25
CA GLU A 627 -9.37 18.96 -3.48
C GLU A 627 -7.93 18.43 -3.57
N LEU A 628 -7.75 17.13 -3.75
CA LEU A 628 -6.43 16.53 -3.93
C LEU A 628 -6.00 16.72 -5.38
N ARG A 629 -4.88 17.41 -5.61
CA ARG A 629 -4.46 17.79 -6.96
C ARG A 629 -3.53 16.76 -7.59
N LEU A 630 -3.98 16.20 -8.71
CA LEU A 630 -3.16 15.50 -9.68
C LEU A 630 -2.82 16.48 -10.81
N ASN A 631 -1.60 17.02 -10.77
CA ASN A 631 -1.09 17.98 -11.73
C ASN A 631 -0.35 17.26 -12.87
N LEU A 632 -0.82 17.45 -14.10
CA LEU A 632 -0.18 17.01 -15.34
C LEU A 632 0.61 18.17 -15.96
N ALA A 633 1.78 17.85 -16.49
CA ALA A 633 2.67 18.80 -17.17
C ALA A 633 3.08 20.00 -16.29
N ALA A 634 3.07 19.83 -14.97
CA ALA A 634 3.60 20.81 -14.04
C ALA A 634 5.10 21.00 -14.30
N SER A 635 5.54 22.25 -14.46
CA SER A 635 6.98 22.53 -14.39
C SER A 635 7.38 22.64 -12.93
N LEU A 636 8.39 21.87 -12.54
CA LEU A 636 9.13 22.18 -11.33
C LEU A 636 10.16 23.23 -11.71
N GLN A 637 9.86 24.48 -11.39
CA GLN A 637 10.91 25.47 -11.25
C GLN A 637 11.74 25.07 -10.03
N GLU A 638 13.07 25.02 -10.13
CA GLU A 638 13.97 24.62 -9.04
C GLU A 638 14.03 25.69 -7.94
N ALA A 639 12.91 25.89 -7.25
CA ALA A 639 12.87 26.57 -5.97
C ALA A 639 13.36 25.58 -4.91
N LEU A 640 14.58 25.82 -4.41
CA LEU A 640 15.19 25.13 -3.25
C LEU A 640 14.36 25.26 -1.94
N ASN A 641 13.22 25.95 -1.99
CA ASN A 641 12.35 26.30 -0.87
C ASN A 641 10.95 25.65 -0.93
N PHE A 642 10.75 24.59 -1.73
CA PHE A 642 9.63 23.64 -1.66
C PHE A 642 8.16 24.15 -1.81
N GLU A 643 7.84 25.45 -1.80
CA GLU A 643 6.46 25.91 -1.51
C GLU A 643 5.50 26.10 -2.70
N GLU A 644 5.93 26.31 -3.96
CA GLU A 644 4.99 26.45 -5.09
C GLU A 644 5.30 25.56 -6.30
N ILE A 645 4.22 25.01 -6.88
CA ILE A 645 4.21 24.52 -8.27
C ILE A 645 4.15 25.74 -9.18
N SER A 646 5.07 25.84 -10.15
CA SER A 646 4.93 26.88 -11.17
C SER A 646 3.65 26.65 -11.97
N ARG A 647 2.75 27.64 -11.95
CA ARG A 647 1.53 27.66 -12.77
C ARG A 647 1.84 27.89 -14.26
N GLU A 648 3.11 27.86 -14.65
CA GLU A 648 3.61 27.83 -16.02
C GLU A 648 4.00 26.39 -16.36
N GLY A 649 3.02 25.56 -16.73
CA GLY A 649 3.29 24.17 -17.12
C GLY A 649 4.18 24.06 -18.35
N ASP A 650 4.87 22.93 -18.49
CA ASP A 650 5.76 22.65 -19.62
C ASP A 650 4.94 22.48 -20.91
N PRO A 651 5.01 23.42 -21.90
CA PRO A 651 4.26 23.33 -23.15
C PRO A 651 4.75 22.20 -24.07
N LYS A 652 5.90 21.59 -23.77
CA LYS A 652 6.49 20.46 -24.52
C LYS A 652 6.26 19.13 -23.81
N ALA A 653 5.64 19.12 -22.63
CA ALA A 653 5.39 17.89 -21.89
C ALA A 653 4.51 16.93 -22.70
N GLN A 654 4.90 15.67 -22.70
CA GLN A 654 4.13 14.55 -23.20
C GLN A 654 3.94 13.55 -22.06
N ILE A 655 2.69 13.26 -21.73
CA ILE A 655 2.31 12.34 -20.66
C ILE A 655 1.42 11.26 -21.26
N LYS A 656 1.71 10.00 -20.97
CA LYS A 656 0.86 8.86 -21.33
C LYS A 656 0.39 8.13 -20.08
N ILE A 657 -0.92 7.89 -20.00
CA ILE A 657 -1.57 7.14 -18.93
C ILE A 657 -2.37 6.00 -19.57
N GLU A 658 -1.96 4.76 -19.28
CA GLU A 658 -2.65 3.54 -19.70
C GLU A 658 -3.48 3.01 -18.52
N GLY A 659 -4.68 3.56 -18.29
CA GLY A 659 -5.52 3.24 -17.13
C GLY A 659 -6.55 4.31 -16.79
N GLN A 660 -7.51 3.97 -15.94
CA GLN A 660 -8.55 4.88 -15.47
C GLN A 660 -8.02 5.85 -14.41
N ILE A 661 -8.60 7.04 -14.31
CA ILE A 661 -8.29 8.04 -13.28
C ILE A 661 -9.56 8.30 -12.46
N TYR A 662 -9.58 7.96 -11.18
CA TYR A 662 -10.80 8.14 -10.37
C TYR A 662 -10.57 8.56 -8.92
N GLY A 663 -11.47 9.42 -8.40
CA GLY A 663 -11.48 9.82 -7.00
C GLY A 663 -12.55 10.86 -6.63
N PRO A 664 -13.29 10.71 -5.51
CA PRO A 664 -14.44 11.56 -5.17
C PRO A 664 -14.07 13.03 -4.89
N ASN A 665 -12.85 13.29 -4.40
CA ASN A 665 -12.28 14.63 -4.20
C ASN A 665 -11.03 14.89 -5.06
N LEU A 666 -10.88 14.15 -6.17
CA LEU A 666 -9.75 14.29 -7.07
C LEU A 666 -9.93 15.49 -8.01
N GLY A 667 -8.93 16.36 -8.06
CA GLY A 667 -8.77 17.37 -9.08
C GLY A 667 -7.71 16.95 -10.09
N LEU A 668 -8.06 16.88 -11.37
CA LEU A 668 -7.14 16.64 -12.48
C LEU A 668 -6.82 17.98 -13.18
N TRP A 669 -5.58 18.44 -13.05
CA TRP A 669 -5.14 19.77 -13.51
C TRP A 669 -4.02 19.65 -14.53
N GLN A 670 -4.25 20.01 -15.79
CA GLN A 670 -3.19 20.09 -16.80
C GLN A 670 -2.77 21.53 -17.06
N TRP A 671 -1.48 21.80 -16.88
CA TRP A 671 -0.90 23.15 -16.92
C TRP A 671 -0.20 23.51 -18.24
N GLY A 672 0.00 22.52 -19.11
CA GLY A 672 0.73 22.63 -20.37
C GLY A 672 0.69 21.33 -21.19
N GLY A 673 1.34 21.34 -22.36
CA GLY A 673 1.70 20.14 -23.10
C GLY A 673 0.52 19.33 -23.65
N THR A 674 0.78 18.04 -23.92
CA THR A 674 -0.20 17.08 -24.43
C THR A 674 -0.25 15.84 -23.53
N SER A 675 -1.45 15.43 -23.11
CA SER A 675 -1.67 14.18 -22.39
C SER A 675 -2.51 13.23 -23.23
N ASP A 676 -2.19 11.94 -23.18
CA ASP A 676 -2.92 10.85 -23.81
C ASP A 676 -3.33 9.85 -22.74
N ILE A 677 -4.64 9.63 -22.60
CA ILE A 677 -5.24 8.82 -21.52
C ILE A 677 -6.07 7.71 -22.14
N GLU A 678 -5.55 6.48 -22.08
CA GLU A 678 -6.24 5.25 -22.47
C GLU A 678 -7.09 4.77 -21.28
N GLY A 679 -8.23 5.44 -21.05
CA GLY A 679 -9.16 5.18 -19.96
C GLY A 679 -10.11 6.35 -19.67
N SER A 680 -11.10 6.10 -18.82
CA SER A 680 -12.04 7.13 -18.35
C SER A 680 -11.50 7.95 -17.17
N ILE A 681 -12.06 9.15 -17.00
CA ILE A 681 -11.84 10.02 -15.83
C ILE A 681 -13.13 10.10 -15.00
N ASN A 682 -13.05 9.85 -13.70
CA ASN A 682 -14.15 10.10 -12.75
C ASN A 682 -13.65 10.96 -11.57
N ALA A 683 -13.81 12.28 -11.67
CA ALA A 683 -13.11 13.23 -10.80
C ALA A 683 -14.02 14.39 -10.35
N ARG A 684 -13.67 15.06 -9.26
CA ARG A 684 -14.38 16.29 -8.84
C ARG A 684 -14.18 17.40 -9.87
N THR A 685 -12.94 17.60 -10.32
CA THR A 685 -12.55 18.70 -11.20
C THR A 685 -11.68 18.21 -12.34
N LEU A 686 -11.96 18.65 -13.57
CA LEU A 686 -11.08 18.55 -14.73
C LEU A 686 -10.77 19.96 -15.25
N TYR A 687 -9.51 20.38 -15.07
CA TYR A 687 -9.02 21.70 -15.42
C TYR A 687 -7.92 21.59 -16.48
N LEU A 688 -8.14 22.17 -17.65
CA LEU A 688 -7.13 22.27 -18.72
C LEU A 688 -6.77 23.74 -18.98
N ARG A 689 -5.47 24.03 -19.13
CA ARG A 689 -4.96 25.37 -19.44
C ARG A 689 -3.77 25.28 -20.38
N ARG A 690 -3.87 25.91 -21.56
CA ARG A 690 -2.81 25.91 -22.61
C ARG A 690 -2.28 24.48 -22.85
N SER A 691 -3.20 23.56 -23.09
CA SER A 691 -2.90 22.14 -23.07
C SER A 691 -3.90 21.35 -23.90
N VAL A 692 -3.48 20.21 -24.44
CA VAL A 692 -4.36 19.22 -25.07
C VAL A 692 -4.44 17.98 -24.19
N MET A 693 -5.64 17.47 -23.96
CA MET A 693 -5.88 16.17 -23.33
C MET A 693 -6.70 15.32 -24.30
N ARG A 694 -6.15 14.19 -24.75
CA ARG A 694 -6.86 13.20 -25.55
C ARG A 694 -7.35 12.07 -24.65
N LEU A 695 -8.62 11.71 -24.80
CA LEU A 695 -9.24 10.58 -24.12
C LEU A 695 -9.50 9.47 -25.13
N ASN A 696 -9.00 8.28 -24.81
CA ASN A 696 -9.18 7.05 -25.57
C ASN A 696 -9.90 6.06 -24.65
N MET A 697 -11.21 6.19 -24.54
CA MET A 697 -12.02 5.36 -23.63
C MET A 697 -12.28 3.97 -24.23
N MET A 698 -12.51 2.97 -23.37
CA MET A 698 -12.99 1.66 -23.81
C MET A 698 -14.50 1.71 -24.07
N PRO A 699 -15.04 0.95 -25.05
CA PRO A 699 -16.46 0.93 -25.37
C PRO A 699 -17.36 0.77 -24.14
N GLY A 700 -18.29 1.71 -23.95
CA GLY A 700 -19.23 1.72 -22.83
C GLY A 700 -18.69 2.29 -21.52
N GLN A 701 -17.46 2.78 -21.47
CA GLN A 701 -17.02 3.67 -20.39
C GLN A 701 -17.62 5.07 -20.56
N LYS A 702 -17.72 5.81 -19.46
CA LYS A 702 -18.02 7.25 -19.47
C LYS A 702 -16.98 8.01 -18.64
N THR A 703 -16.68 9.23 -19.05
CA THR A 703 -15.99 10.22 -18.22
C THR A 703 -17.04 11.07 -17.50
N GLU A 704 -16.91 11.21 -16.18
CA GLU A 704 -17.84 11.96 -15.34
C GLU A 704 -17.05 12.94 -14.47
N VAL A 705 -17.40 14.23 -14.52
CA VAL A 705 -16.79 15.25 -13.68
C VAL A 705 -17.85 16.17 -13.07
N LYS A 706 -17.60 16.72 -11.88
CA LYS A 706 -18.48 17.79 -11.36
C LYS A 706 -18.19 19.10 -12.06
N TYR A 707 -16.91 19.48 -12.11
CA TYR A 707 -16.45 20.75 -12.67
C TYR A 707 -15.54 20.54 -13.86
N LEU A 708 -15.94 21.01 -15.04
CA LEU A 708 -15.10 21.06 -16.24
C LEU A 708 -14.66 22.51 -16.51
N ARG A 709 -13.36 22.75 -16.70
CA ARG A 709 -12.85 24.08 -17.04
C ARG A 709 -11.76 24.05 -18.09
N LEU A 710 -12.08 24.60 -19.26
CA LEU A 710 -11.18 24.72 -20.41
C LEU A 710 -10.74 26.19 -20.59
N ASN A 711 -9.48 26.49 -20.30
CA ASN A 711 -8.94 27.85 -20.26
C ASN A 711 -7.81 28.11 -21.27
N ARG A 712 -7.74 29.35 -21.77
CA ARG A 712 -6.56 29.93 -22.45
C ARG A 712 -6.06 29.09 -23.65
N GLY A 713 -6.97 28.58 -24.49
CA GLY A 713 -6.60 27.81 -25.68
C GLY A 713 -6.30 26.34 -25.42
N SER A 714 -6.94 25.76 -24.39
CA SER A 714 -6.90 24.32 -24.14
C SER A 714 -7.86 23.55 -25.05
N ALA A 715 -7.52 22.31 -25.41
CA ALA A 715 -8.45 21.38 -26.05
C ALA A 715 -8.67 20.13 -25.18
N LEU A 716 -9.93 19.72 -25.04
CA LEU A 716 -10.29 18.38 -24.62
C LEU A 716 -10.79 17.63 -25.85
N ASP A 717 -10.21 16.45 -26.09
CA ASP A 717 -10.20 15.77 -27.36
C ASP A 717 -10.68 14.33 -27.19
N LEU A 718 -11.82 14.00 -27.79
CA LEU A 718 -12.45 12.67 -27.77
C LEU A 718 -12.27 11.91 -29.09
N LEU A 719 -11.41 12.40 -29.99
CA LEU A 719 -11.32 11.86 -31.35
C LEU A 719 -10.60 10.51 -31.39
N ASN A 720 -11.37 9.43 -31.44
CA ASN A 720 -10.83 8.07 -31.45
C ASN A 720 -11.61 7.07 -32.34
N GLY A 721 -12.67 7.53 -33.01
CA GLY A 721 -13.54 6.75 -33.89
C GLY A 721 -14.58 5.88 -33.18
N GLN A 722 -14.85 6.13 -31.90
CA GLN A 722 -15.85 5.42 -31.11
C GLN A 722 -16.98 6.38 -30.66
N VAL A 723 -17.89 5.90 -29.81
CA VAL A 723 -18.93 6.74 -29.19
C VAL A 723 -18.51 6.96 -27.75
N ASP A 724 -18.03 8.16 -27.46
CA ASP A 724 -17.63 8.55 -26.12
C ASP A 724 -18.78 9.23 -25.36
N THR A 725 -18.67 9.25 -24.03
CA THR A 725 -19.61 9.95 -23.15
C THR A 725 -18.86 10.80 -22.14
N LEU A 726 -19.10 12.11 -22.18
CA LEU A 726 -18.60 13.11 -21.22
C LEU A 726 -19.80 13.71 -20.48
N GLN A 727 -19.89 13.43 -19.18
CA GLN A 727 -20.91 14.00 -18.30
C GLN A 727 -20.30 15.03 -17.36
N VAL A 728 -20.88 16.23 -17.32
CA VAL A 728 -20.53 17.29 -16.37
C VAL A 728 -21.73 17.58 -15.46
N THR A 729 -21.61 17.26 -14.18
CA THR A 729 -22.77 17.21 -13.27
C THR A 729 -23.08 18.54 -12.55
N GLU A 730 -22.13 19.48 -12.47
CA GLU A 730 -22.32 20.76 -11.77
C GLU A 730 -22.07 21.99 -12.66
N ARG A 731 -20.86 22.18 -13.18
CA ARG A 731 -20.54 23.34 -14.03
C ARG A 731 -19.45 23.05 -15.07
N ALA A 732 -19.75 23.36 -16.32
CA ALA A 732 -18.79 23.44 -17.41
C ALA A 732 -18.49 24.90 -17.80
N PHE A 733 -17.21 25.23 -17.97
CA PHE A 733 -16.76 26.51 -18.49
C PHE A 733 -15.75 26.34 -19.63
N VAL A 734 -16.00 26.97 -20.78
CA VAL A 734 -15.11 26.91 -21.96
C VAL A 734 -14.76 28.32 -22.44
N SER A 735 -13.47 28.68 -22.39
CA SER A 735 -13.00 30.00 -22.83
C SER A 735 -13.04 30.19 -24.36
N ALA A 736 -13.11 31.43 -24.85
CA ALA A 736 -13.27 31.81 -26.27
C ALA A 736 -12.12 31.39 -27.22
N LYS A 737 -11.04 30.78 -26.69
CA LYS A 737 -9.97 30.13 -27.46
C LYS A 737 -9.91 28.62 -27.24
N SER A 738 -10.55 28.07 -26.21
CA SER A 738 -10.53 26.63 -25.91
C SER A 738 -11.59 25.89 -26.74
N SER A 739 -11.33 24.62 -27.09
CA SER A 739 -12.28 23.78 -27.83
C SER A 739 -12.55 22.43 -27.17
N LEU A 740 -13.74 21.90 -27.46
CA LEU A 740 -14.06 20.48 -27.35
C LEU A 740 -13.95 19.88 -28.77
N ARG A 741 -13.39 18.68 -28.88
CA ARG A 741 -13.33 17.94 -30.15
C ARG A 741 -14.07 16.63 -30.00
N VAL A 742 -14.91 16.33 -30.99
CA VAL A 742 -15.89 15.23 -30.94
C VAL A 742 -15.97 14.50 -32.26
N ASP A 743 -16.17 13.19 -32.17
CA ASP A 743 -16.39 12.33 -33.32
C ASP A 743 -17.78 12.60 -33.93
N VAL A 744 -17.81 12.63 -35.27
CA VAL A 744 -19.04 12.85 -36.04
C VAL A 744 -19.14 11.86 -37.19
N ASP A 745 -20.38 11.58 -37.60
CA ASP A 745 -20.63 10.71 -38.75
C ASP A 745 -20.21 11.36 -40.08
N ALA A 746 -20.35 10.61 -41.18
CA ALA A 746 -19.92 11.09 -42.49
C ALA A 746 -20.65 12.38 -42.94
N ASP A 747 -21.87 12.60 -42.45
CA ASP A 747 -22.77 13.67 -42.88
C ASP A 747 -22.88 14.82 -41.86
N GLY A 748 -22.20 14.68 -40.72
CA GLY A 748 -21.95 15.73 -39.72
C GLY A 748 -22.71 15.59 -38.40
N ALA A 749 -23.48 14.52 -38.17
CA ALA A 749 -24.16 14.33 -36.89
C ALA A 749 -23.17 13.92 -35.78
N LEU A 750 -23.37 14.43 -34.56
CA LEU A 750 -22.55 14.05 -33.41
C LEU A 750 -22.68 12.56 -33.12
N LEU A 751 -21.54 11.89 -32.88
CA LEU A 751 -21.49 10.53 -32.35
C LEU A 751 -21.31 10.52 -30.83
N ASP A 752 -20.51 11.45 -30.30
CA ASP A 752 -20.25 11.58 -28.87
C ASP A 752 -21.42 12.18 -28.09
N ASN A 753 -21.63 11.67 -26.88
CA ASN A 753 -22.63 12.16 -25.94
C ASN A 753 -21.99 13.14 -24.95
N LEU A 754 -22.16 14.44 -25.17
CA LEU A 754 -21.82 15.47 -24.19
C LEU A 754 -23.06 15.81 -23.36
N VAL A 755 -23.00 15.62 -22.05
CA VAL A 755 -24.11 15.84 -21.12
C VAL A 755 -23.69 16.88 -20.08
N PHE A 756 -24.49 17.94 -19.94
CA PHE A 756 -24.26 19.01 -18.97
C PHE A 756 -25.51 19.12 -18.07
N ASP A 757 -25.48 18.51 -16.89
CA ASP A 757 -26.69 18.35 -16.06
C ASP A 757 -27.19 19.67 -15.44
N ARG A 758 -26.34 20.70 -15.39
CA ARG A 758 -26.59 21.99 -14.75
C ARG A 758 -26.06 23.17 -15.59
N GLU A 759 -24.96 23.81 -15.17
CA GLU A 759 -24.51 25.06 -15.78
C GLU A 759 -23.47 24.82 -16.87
N LEU A 760 -23.70 25.36 -18.06
CA LEU A 760 -22.72 25.47 -19.14
C LEU A 760 -22.52 26.93 -19.52
N ALA A 761 -21.27 27.40 -19.43
CA ALA A 761 -20.89 28.79 -19.69
C ALA A 761 -19.71 28.89 -20.67
N ALA A 762 -19.71 29.96 -21.48
CA ALA A 762 -18.59 30.31 -22.36
C ALA A 762 -18.43 31.84 -22.43
N ASP A 763 -17.19 32.33 -22.59
CA ASP A 763 -16.83 33.76 -22.52
C ASP A 763 -17.74 34.70 -23.34
N THR A 764 -18.21 34.23 -24.50
CA THR A 764 -19.07 35.01 -25.41
C THR A 764 -20.41 34.32 -25.71
N GLY A 765 -20.86 33.41 -24.83
CA GLY A 765 -22.00 32.52 -25.06
C GLY A 765 -21.80 31.49 -26.19
N ARG A 766 -20.63 31.49 -26.84
CA ARG A 766 -20.28 30.63 -27.97
C ARG A 766 -19.38 29.49 -27.51
N LEU A 767 -19.87 28.26 -27.58
CA LEU A 767 -19.04 27.07 -27.41
C LEU A 767 -18.25 26.81 -28.71
N ILE A 768 -16.96 26.48 -28.58
CA ILE A 768 -16.16 26.01 -29.71
C ILE A 768 -16.13 24.48 -29.66
N LEU A 769 -16.91 23.88 -30.54
CA LEU A 769 -16.92 22.45 -30.82
C LEU A 769 -16.31 22.22 -32.20
N GLU A 770 -15.44 21.23 -32.34
CA GLU A 770 -14.72 20.93 -33.60
C GLU A 770 -14.91 19.46 -33.99
N PRO A 771 -15.38 19.16 -35.22
CA PRO A 771 -15.65 17.79 -35.65
C PRO A 771 -14.37 17.04 -36.03
N GLY A 772 -14.24 15.79 -35.59
CA GLY A 772 -13.32 14.80 -36.16
C GLY A 772 -14.02 13.84 -37.09
N VAL A 773 -13.36 13.50 -38.20
CA VAL A 773 -13.87 12.55 -39.21
C VAL A 773 -12.78 11.60 -39.69
N SER A 774 -13.19 10.46 -40.27
CA SER A 774 -12.23 9.58 -40.94
C SER A 774 -11.54 10.27 -42.12
N TYR A 775 -10.28 9.91 -42.39
CA TYR A 775 -9.50 10.40 -43.52
C TYR A 775 -10.22 10.30 -44.88
N ASP A 776 -11.02 9.25 -45.11
CA ASP A 776 -11.79 9.09 -46.35
C ASP A 776 -13.02 10.02 -46.39
N THR A 777 -13.67 10.29 -45.26
CA THR A 777 -14.67 11.35 -45.13
C THR A 777 -14.04 12.71 -45.41
N LEU A 778 -12.87 12.99 -44.82
CA LEU A 778 -12.14 14.25 -45.03
C LEU A 778 -11.81 14.50 -46.52
N LYS A 779 -11.38 13.47 -47.25
CA LYS A 779 -11.20 13.52 -48.71
C LYS A 779 -12.51 13.78 -49.45
N ARG A 780 -13.60 13.09 -49.09
CA ARG A 780 -14.94 13.26 -49.68
C ARG A 780 -15.40 14.71 -49.55
N LEU A 781 -15.24 15.30 -48.36
CA LEU A 781 -15.57 16.70 -48.07
C LEU A 781 -14.65 17.67 -48.84
N GLN A 782 -13.34 17.38 -48.95
CA GLN A 782 -12.41 18.22 -49.71
C GLN A 782 -12.77 18.31 -51.22
N ALA A 783 -13.36 17.25 -51.79
CA ALA A 783 -13.68 17.18 -53.21
C ALA A 783 -14.90 18.02 -53.64
N ASN A 784 -15.83 18.32 -52.73
CA ASN A 784 -17.08 19.03 -53.06
C ASN A 784 -17.44 20.12 -52.01
N PRO A 785 -17.21 21.42 -52.32
CA PRO A 785 -17.54 22.53 -51.43
C PRO A 785 -19.01 22.60 -50.98
N LYS A 786 -19.96 22.10 -51.78
CA LYS A 786 -21.38 22.09 -51.41
C LYS A 786 -21.65 21.00 -50.38
N THR A 787 -21.14 19.79 -50.59
CA THR A 787 -21.22 18.70 -49.60
C THR A 787 -20.54 19.10 -48.28
N PHE A 788 -19.40 19.78 -48.35
CA PHE A 788 -18.72 20.28 -47.15
C PHE A 788 -19.53 21.35 -46.41
N LEU A 789 -20.17 22.29 -47.12
CA LEU A 789 -21.06 23.26 -46.48
C LEU A 789 -22.26 22.57 -45.80
N THR A 790 -22.88 21.58 -46.44
CA THR A 790 -23.99 20.81 -45.85
C THR A 790 -23.56 20.02 -44.61
N PHE A 791 -22.40 19.35 -44.65
CA PHE A 791 -21.80 18.68 -43.49
C PHE A 791 -21.63 19.64 -42.30
N LEU A 792 -21.08 20.85 -42.55
CA LEU A 792 -20.90 21.85 -41.50
C LEU A 792 -22.23 22.40 -40.96
N GLN A 793 -23.26 22.51 -41.80
CA GLN A 793 -24.61 22.90 -41.37
C GLN A 793 -25.26 21.83 -40.49
N ASN A 794 -25.13 20.55 -40.87
CA ASN A 794 -25.62 19.42 -40.08
C ASN A 794 -24.92 19.34 -38.72
N PHE A 795 -23.60 19.49 -38.68
CA PHE A 795 -22.81 19.55 -37.45
C PHE A 795 -23.26 20.67 -36.52
N VAL A 796 -23.39 21.90 -37.04
CA VAL A 796 -23.88 23.04 -36.26
C VAL A 796 -25.32 22.81 -35.79
N SER A 797 -26.17 22.16 -36.59
CA SER A 797 -27.55 21.83 -36.18
C SER A 797 -27.58 20.78 -35.06
N SER A 798 -26.82 19.69 -35.20
CA SER A 798 -26.74 18.59 -34.24
C SER A 798 -26.15 19.07 -32.90
N ALA A 799 -25.11 19.90 -32.95
CA ALA A 799 -24.51 20.48 -31.75
C ALA A 799 -25.40 21.51 -31.05
N ASN A 800 -26.23 22.26 -31.78
CA ASN A 800 -27.18 23.19 -31.13
C ASN A 800 -28.43 22.49 -30.58
N GLU A 801 -28.87 21.36 -31.16
CA GLU A 801 -29.93 20.53 -30.58
C GLU A 801 -29.50 19.94 -29.22
N MET A 802 -28.24 19.51 -29.11
CA MET A 802 -27.62 19.08 -27.84
C MET A 802 -27.57 20.21 -26.80
N LEU A 803 -27.46 21.48 -27.24
CA LEU A 803 -27.35 22.65 -26.36
C LEU A 803 -28.65 23.42 -26.11
N LYS A 804 -29.79 22.94 -26.63
CA LYS A 804 -31.06 23.69 -26.64
C LYS A 804 -31.56 24.19 -25.27
N ASP A 805 -31.21 23.47 -24.21
CA ASP A 805 -31.62 23.76 -22.83
C ASP A 805 -30.61 24.66 -22.09
N HIS A 806 -29.54 25.12 -22.77
CA HIS A 806 -28.50 26.00 -22.24
C HIS A 806 -28.46 27.35 -22.96
N SER A 807 -27.94 28.39 -22.30
CA SER A 807 -27.80 29.74 -22.88
C SER A 807 -26.58 29.88 -23.83
N THR A 808 -26.07 28.77 -24.36
CA THR A 808 -24.85 28.71 -25.17
C THR A 808 -25.11 28.05 -26.51
N TYR A 809 -24.41 28.48 -27.55
CA TYR A 809 -24.58 27.95 -28.91
C TYR A 809 -23.25 27.58 -29.56
N VAL A 810 -23.30 26.62 -30.48
CA VAL A 810 -22.19 26.28 -31.39
C VAL A 810 -22.36 27.02 -32.71
N SER A 811 -21.26 27.58 -33.17
CA SER A 811 -21.12 28.23 -34.49
C SER A 811 -20.44 27.30 -35.50
N PHE A 812 -20.31 27.72 -36.76
CA PHE A 812 -19.35 27.10 -37.68
C PHE A 812 -17.96 26.86 -37.02
N PRO A 813 -17.43 25.62 -37.09
CA PRO A 813 -16.15 25.27 -36.50
C PRO A 813 -14.98 25.94 -37.23
N ARG A 814 -13.84 26.08 -36.54
CA ARG A 814 -12.61 26.67 -37.12
C ARG A 814 -11.74 25.60 -37.80
N HIS A 815 -11.78 24.38 -37.29
CA HIS A 815 -10.99 23.25 -37.76
C HIS A 815 -11.86 22.01 -37.95
N ILE A 816 -11.43 21.12 -38.84
CA ILE A 816 -11.90 19.74 -38.96
C ILE A 816 -10.71 18.81 -38.72
N TRP A 817 -10.88 17.78 -37.91
CA TRP A 817 -9.81 16.91 -37.43
C TRP A 817 -9.88 15.51 -38.08
N ASP A 818 -8.76 14.79 -38.08
CA ASP A 818 -8.70 13.39 -38.50
C ASP A 818 -8.66 12.49 -37.26
N ILE A 819 -9.65 11.58 -37.12
CA ILE A 819 -9.74 10.65 -35.98
C ILE A 819 -8.52 9.75 -35.82
N ALA A 820 -7.72 9.58 -36.87
CA ALA A 820 -6.52 8.76 -36.85
C ALA A 820 -5.26 9.50 -36.37
N GLY A 821 -5.33 10.79 -35.99
CA GLY A 821 -4.11 11.52 -35.61
C GLY A 821 -4.25 12.93 -35.06
N SER A 822 -3.12 13.46 -34.61
CA SER A 822 -2.96 14.77 -33.94
C SER A 822 -2.91 15.97 -34.91
N TYR A 823 -3.61 15.87 -36.05
CA TYR A 823 -3.64 16.89 -37.09
C TYR A 823 -5.07 17.22 -37.53
N GLY A 824 -5.29 18.50 -37.77
CA GLY A 824 -6.53 19.05 -38.30
C GLY A 824 -6.28 19.89 -39.53
N ARG A 825 -7.36 20.46 -40.06
CA ARG A 825 -7.36 21.35 -41.22
C ARG A 825 -8.23 22.57 -40.94
N GLU A 826 -7.74 23.75 -41.32
CA GLU A 826 -8.51 24.99 -41.23
C GLU A 826 -9.79 24.93 -42.08
N ILE A 827 -10.85 25.57 -41.60
CA ILE A 827 -12.11 25.72 -42.32
C ILE A 827 -12.22 27.16 -42.81
N ASN A 828 -12.12 27.35 -44.12
CA ASN A 828 -12.18 28.67 -44.74
C ASN A 828 -13.53 28.85 -45.45
N CYS A 829 -14.46 29.54 -44.78
CA CYS A 829 -15.77 29.88 -45.32
C CYS A 829 -15.82 31.28 -45.94
N SER A 830 -16.57 31.42 -47.03
CA SER A 830 -16.79 32.67 -47.76
C SER A 830 -18.22 32.73 -48.31
N ALA A 831 -18.64 33.86 -48.86
CA ALA A 831 -19.92 33.99 -49.56
C ALA A 831 -20.09 33.02 -50.76
N ARG A 832 -19.00 32.38 -51.23
CA ARG A 832 -19.01 31.37 -52.30
C ARG A 832 -19.02 29.92 -51.79
N GLY A 833 -19.12 29.71 -50.47
CA GLY A 833 -19.04 28.41 -49.80
C GLY A 833 -17.78 28.24 -48.96
N CYS A 834 -17.66 27.05 -48.35
CA CYS A 834 -16.55 26.67 -47.48
C CYS A 834 -15.55 25.73 -48.19
N ARG A 835 -14.28 25.80 -47.79
CA ARG A 835 -13.21 24.93 -48.27
C ARG A 835 -12.24 24.56 -47.15
N ILE A 836 -11.66 23.37 -47.26
CA ILE A 836 -10.62 22.88 -46.35
C ILE A 836 -9.28 23.56 -46.70
N GLY A 837 -8.63 24.13 -45.68
CA GLY A 837 -7.41 24.93 -45.79
C GLY A 837 -6.16 24.22 -45.29
N SER A 838 -5.30 24.99 -44.62
CA SER A 838 -3.96 24.60 -44.15
C SER A 838 -4.03 23.49 -43.10
N PHE A 839 -2.92 22.77 -42.91
CA PHE A 839 -2.78 21.83 -41.81
C PHE A 839 -2.56 22.57 -40.49
N VAL A 840 -3.26 22.11 -39.46
CA VAL A 840 -3.09 22.53 -38.05
C VAL A 840 -2.63 21.30 -37.27
N ARG A 841 -1.84 21.50 -36.21
CA ARG A 841 -1.41 20.43 -35.30
C ARG A 841 -1.84 20.74 -33.88
N ASP A 842 -1.88 19.68 -33.07
CA ASP A 842 -1.85 19.79 -31.62
C ASP A 842 -0.55 20.45 -31.15
N SER A 843 -0.63 21.76 -30.99
CA SER A 843 0.36 22.55 -30.29
C SER A 843 -0.28 23.02 -28.99
N GLY A 844 0.18 22.46 -27.85
CA GLY A 844 -0.20 22.94 -26.51
C GLY A 844 0.21 24.40 -26.25
N SER A 845 0.97 24.99 -27.17
CA SER A 845 1.19 26.42 -27.26
C SER A 845 0.89 26.88 -28.69
N GLU A 846 -0.10 27.77 -28.83
CA GLU A 846 -0.12 28.79 -29.87
C GLU A 846 1.20 29.58 -29.69
N GLN A 847 2.26 29.17 -30.39
CA GLN A 847 3.53 29.89 -30.37
C GLN A 847 3.34 31.17 -31.16
N ASP A 848 3.11 32.27 -30.43
CA ASP A 848 3.57 33.58 -30.90
C ASP A 848 5.05 33.42 -31.24
N THR A 849 5.35 33.41 -32.55
CA THR A 849 6.69 33.13 -33.05
C THR A 849 7.60 34.27 -32.64
N GLU A 850 8.58 33.97 -31.78
CA GLU A 850 9.38 35.01 -31.15
C GLU A 850 10.08 35.89 -32.21
N PRO A 851 10.10 37.24 -32.06
CA PRO A 851 10.54 38.16 -33.12
C PRO A 851 11.93 37.88 -33.72
N TRP A 852 12.83 37.23 -32.96
CA TRP A 852 14.15 36.84 -33.46
C TRP A 852 14.10 35.74 -34.54
N GLN A 853 13.08 34.91 -34.57
CA GLN A 853 12.90 33.88 -35.60
C GLN A 853 12.57 34.53 -36.96
N TYR A 854 11.74 35.57 -36.95
CA TYR A 854 11.53 36.44 -38.11
C TYR A 854 12.82 37.16 -38.51
N ALA A 855 13.61 37.66 -37.55
CA ALA A 855 14.89 38.30 -37.82
C ALA A 855 15.93 37.35 -38.46
N LEU A 856 16.00 36.08 -38.01
CA LEU A 856 16.86 35.06 -38.62
C LEU A 856 16.36 34.62 -40.00
N SER A 857 15.05 34.49 -40.20
CA SER A 857 14.46 34.19 -41.50
C SER A 857 14.77 35.30 -42.52
N ALA A 858 14.56 36.56 -42.12
CA ALA A 858 14.92 37.73 -42.92
C ALA A 858 16.43 37.82 -43.16
N GLY A 859 17.26 37.55 -42.15
CA GLY A 859 18.72 37.51 -42.28
C GLY A 859 19.19 36.44 -43.27
N GLY A 860 18.63 35.22 -43.19
CA GLY A 860 18.90 34.14 -44.15
C GLY A 860 18.48 34.50 -45.58
N PHE A 861 17.34 35.16 -45.74
CA PHE A 861 16.88 35.66 -47.04
C PHE A 861 17.81 36.73 -47.62
N VAL A 862 18.29 37.67 -46.81
CA VAL A 862 19.28 38.70 -47.22
C VAL A 862 20.61 38.05 -47.60
N VAL A 863 21.09 37.05 -46.86
CA VAL A 863 22.31 36.29 -47.19
C VAL A 863 22.15 35.52 -48.51
N LEU A 864 21.01 34.89 -48.76
CA LEU A 864 20.70 34.20 -50.03
C LEU A 864 20.66 35.18 -51.21
N LEU A 865 20.00 36.34 -51.06
CA LEU A 865 19.98 37.37 -52.09
C LEU A 865 21.39 37.94 -52.36
N GLY A 866 22.17 38.20 -51.31
CA GLY A 866 23.56 38.65 -51.43
C GLY A 866 24.46 37.63 -52.14
N GLY A 867 24.34 36.35 -51.77
CA GLY A 867 25.06 35.25 -52.41
C GLY A 867 24.67 35.08 -53.88
N THR A 868 23.38 35.17 -54.20
CA THR A 868 22.87 35.10 -55.58
C THR A 868 23.33 36.30 -56.41
N TRP A 869 23.30 37.51 -55.85
CA TRP A 869 23.80 38.72 -56.51
C TRP A 869 25.31 38.66 -56.77
N LEU A 870 26.10 38.18 -55.81
CA LEU A 870 27.54 37.95 -55.96
C LEU A 870 27.84 36.88 -57.02
N TYR A 871 27.07 35.78 -57.03
CA TYR A 871 27.21 34.72 -58.04
C TYR A 871 26.94 35.25 -59.46
N LEU A 872 25.82 35.96 -59.66
CA LEU A 872 25.44 36.55 -60.95
C LEU A 872 26.40 37.66 -61.40
N ASN A 873 26.97 38.44 -60.47
CA ASN A 873 27.91 39.51 -60.80
C ASN A 873 29.39 39.11 -60.72
N ALA A 874 29.75 37.88 -60.36
CA ALA A 874 31.13 37.41 -60.27
C ALA A 874 31.93 37.67 -61.56
N GLY A 875 31.30 37.50 -62.73
CA GLY A 875 31.91 37.79 -64.04
C GLY A 875 32.10 39.28 -64.35
N ARG A 876 31.40 40.19 -63.65
CA ARG A 876 31.63 41.65 -63.70
C ARG A 876 32.66 42.08 -62.65
N LEU A 877 32.56 41.57 -61.43
CA LEU A 877 33.50 41.84 -60.34
C LEU A 877 34.94 41.41 -60.70
N ARG A 878 35.13 40.22 -61.29
CA ARG A 878 36.44 39.74 -61.81
C ARG A 878 36.98 40.54 -63.00
N ARG A 879 36.19 41.41 -63.63
CA ARG A 879 36.64 42.36 -64.66
C ARG A 879 36.97 43.73 -64.06
N ALA A 880 36.17 44.20 -63.09
CA ALA A 880 36.45 45.40 -62.32
C ALA A 880 37.75 45.28 -61.50
N LEU A 881 37.93 44.17 -60.77
CA LEU A 881 39.14 43.89 -59.98
C LEU A 881 40.40 43.75 -60.84
N ARG A 882 40.28 43.20 -62.07
CA ARG A 882 41.39 43.21 -63.03
C ARG A 882 41.75 44.63 -63.45
N ARG A 883 40.78 45.45 -63.87
CA ARG A 883 41.01 46.86 -64.20
C ARG A 883 41.60 47.66 -63.03
N LEU A 884 41.17 47.39 -61.80
CA LEU A 884 41.72 48.05 -60.61
C LEU A 884 43.18 47.63 -60.37
N ARG A 885 43.50 46.34 -60.49
CA ARG A 885 44.88 45.84 -60.39
C ARG A 885 45.77 46.40 -61.50
N ASP A 886 45.28 46.44 -62.72
CA ASP A 886 46.01 46.94 -63.89
C ASP A 886 46.11 48.49 -63.90
N PHE A 887 45.34 49.18 -63.04
CA PHE A 887 45.47 50.62 -62.73
C PHE A 887 46.45 50.87 -61.57
N LEU A 888 46.47 50.01 -60.55
CA LEU A 888 47.42 50.06 -59.43
C LEU A 888 48.83 49.55 -59.79
N ALA A 889 48.99 48.93 -60.95
CA ALA A 889 50.27 48.48 -61.51
C ALA A 889 50.85 49.45 -62.56
N ARG A 890 50.23 50.64 -62.72
CA ARG A 890 50.71 51.78 -63.51
C ARG A 890 51.04 52.93 -62.58
#